data_AF-A0A1V6BYN7-F1
#
_entry.id   AF-A0A1V6BYN7-F1
#
_cell.length_a   1.000
_cell.length_b   1.000
_cell.length_c   1.000
_cell.angle_alpha   90.00
_cell.angle_beta   90.00
_cell.angle_gamma   90.00
#
_symmetry.space_group_name_H-M   'P 1'
#
loop_
_entity.id
_entity.type
_entity.pdbx_description
1 polymer ?
#
loop_
_entity_poly.entity_id
_entity_poly.type
_entity_poly.pdbx_seq_one_letter_code
_entity_poly.pdbx_strand_id
1 'polypeptide(L)'
;MAHLDLPKSPNVFHPEKPSAVGSRNSLAQEFRDQQSEVETVIREEVDKVMNHISAKLPKPALERLDVMGGLKEKIYNYFNQNYQNMFNRYITTTEDEMVKKIRNFVDREEMKTLARYTPREIAQLLDQIGGMDKFNTGEIEKSMINMYGHLQGHVQRGMNDLENETNALLRQKVDVGAFVRGENAYSIVKCSFKDNYAKPKTVTDVKLSVNILDSELISPIFHYQTTVNYLIKDLVSKHIVDLLDKEIEALKDARADEGKEDLTDTEVMFEKLAKVEDYTSDEKDNADSPRYKFVAKTIFDSLEGLRAEISDADFDALNVRENLKKIIDNENIRNRGFNTAINSITGILDTSKMGYQYVENLKNARDCIIKEYEDADESQLPDERYQVRLTYYDQEQLTADRTAYDKQYEAFYVEVIRLWDVIEEMYQMKKTKIDFDDLSGKLLKKINKRRTSDGFDQFEYNLSEKEWNEVTFVKPQDTDVQKMNRSYTIEKEEIKKRIVIMNEKLTKTYANQNPVERVAIEERLAFISKEFARFDYQINPYHVQPGIVLDVDITSIKRKKYTLNAMANVLNEFLHGVSKGFQDAAFASFSRRRSTIREDINQSFGAAETSEDNYQMNFLEETSTTETIVSGAPEGIVDVSKDDDGGLSEI
;
A
#
# COMPACT_ATOMS: atom_id res chain seq x y z
N MET A 1 -7.36 -33.12 -33.67
CA MET A 1 -7.44 -32.67 -35.07
C MET A 1 -6.15 -31.95 -35.39
N ALA A 2 -5.45 -32.39 -36.43
CA ALA A 2 -4.11 -31.92 -36.79
C ALA A 2 -4.14 -30.48 -37.31
N HIS A 3 -3.22 -29.66 -36.82
CA HIS A 3 -2.99 -28.29 -37.26
C HIS A 3 -2.45 -28.33 -38.71
N LEU A 4 -3.23 -27.85 -39.68
CA LEU A 4 -2.77 -27.69 -41.05
C LEU A 4 -1.91 -26.41 -41.10
N ASP A 5 -0.60 -26.56 -40.98
CA ASP A 5 0.34 -25.46 -41.22
C ASP A 5 0.30 -25.08 -42.70
N LEU A 6 -0.31 -23.93 -42.99
CA LEU A 6 -0.16 -23.25 -44.28
C LEU A 6 1.31 -22.86 -44.45
N PRO A 7 1.97 -23.19 -45.57
CA PRO A 7 3.37 -22.85 -45.77
C PRO A 7 3.54 -21.33 -45.85
N LYS A 8 4.41 -20.79 -44.99
CA LYS A 8 4.81 -19.38 -45.01
C LYS A 8 5.34 -19.01 -46.40
N SER A 9 4.85 -17.91 -46.96
CA SER A 9 5.29 -17.36 -48.25
C SER A 9 6.80 -17.14 -48.28
N PRO A 10 7.52 -17.46 -49.37
CA PRO A 10 8.96 -17.25 -49.46
C PRO A 10 9.30 -15.75 -49.37
N ASN A 11 10.15 -15.37 -48.42
CA ASN A 11 10.61 -13.99 -48.17
C ASN A 11 11.58 -13.43 -49.24
N VAL A 12 11.62 -14.00 -50.45
CA VAL A 12 12.59 -13.59 -51.49
C VAL A 12 11.86 -13.40 -52.83
N PHE A 13 11.82 -12.15 -53.30
CA PHE A 13 11.40 -11.82 -54.66
C PHE A 13 12.45 -12.31 -55.65
N HIS A 14 12.12 -13.33 -56.44
CA HIS A 14 12.99 -13.85 -57.49
C HIS A 14 12.31 -13.66 -58.87
N PRO A 15 12.96 -13.03 -59.86
CA PRO A 15 12.31 -12.63 -61.11
C PRO A 15 11.85 -13.80 -61.99
N GLU A 16 12.51 -14.95 -61.92
CA GLU A 16 12.18 -16.14 -62.74
C GLU A 16 11.39 -17.23 -61.99
N LYS A 17 11.28 -17.16 -60.65
CA LYS A 17 10.59 -18.21 -59.88
C LYS A 17 9.20 -17.73 -59.50
N PRO A 18 8.14 -18.50 -59.82
CA PRO A 18 6.79 -18.06 -59.58
C PRO A 18 6.51 -17.95 -58.07
N SER A 19 5.96 -16.81 -57.66
CA SER A 19 5.64 -16.49 -56.25
C SER A 19 4.12 -16.41 -56.07
N ALA A 20 3.66 -16.72 -54.86
CA ALA A 20 2.24 -16.73 -54.51
C ALA A 20 1.64 -15.31 -54.40
N VAL A 21 2.46 -14.26 -54.32
CA VAL A 21 1.99 -12.88 -54.12
C VAL A 21 2.67 -11.93 -55.12
N GLY A 22 1.86 -11.28 -55.96
CA GLY A 22 2.19 -9.99 -56.59
C GLY A 22 3.45 -9.89 -57.46
N SER A 23 3.91 -10.98 -58.08
CA SER A 23 5.02 -10.97 -59.04
C SER A 23 4.51 -11.05 -60.49
N ARG A 24 5.28 -10.53 -61.46
CA ARG A 24 5.01 -10.63 -62.92
C ARG A 24 4.78 -12.07 -63.41
N ASN A 25 5.25 -13.07 -62.65
CA ASN A 25 4.99 -14.49 -62.86
C ASN A 25 4.28 -15.08 -61.62
N SER A 26 3.08 -14.58 -61.31
CA SER A 26 2.28 -15.12 -60.20
C SER A 26 1.67 -16.48 -60.57
N LEU A 27 1.70 -17.43 -59.63
CA LEU A 27 1.04 -18.74 -59.77
C LEU A 27 -0.48 -18.61 -59.97
N ALA A 28 -1.09 -17.53 -59.47
CA ALA A 28 -2.52 -17.25 -59.65
C ALA A 28 -2.90 -16.75 -61.06
N GLN A 29 -1.91 -16.47 -61.93
CA GLN A 29 -2.13 -15.92 -63.27
C GLN A 29 -2.05 -16.98 -64.39
N GLU A 30 -1.93 -18.26 -64.04
CA GLU A 30 -2.02 -19.42 -64.97
C GLU A 30 -1.12 -19.28 -66.23
N PHE A 31 0.11 -18.79 -66.06
CA PHE A 31 1.11 -18.64 -67.15
C PHE A 31 0.68 -17.73 -68.33
N ARG A 32 -0.27 -16.81 -68.12
CA ARG A 32 -0.65 -15.82 -69.16
C ARG A 32 0.41 -14.74 -69.35
N ASP A 33 0.84 -14.52 -70.59
CA ASP A 33 1.74 -13.42 -70.95
C ASP A 33 0.92 -12.16 -71.27
N GLN A 34 0.71 -11.36 -70.23
CA GLN A 34 -0.07 -10.12 -70.29
C GLN A 34 0.47 -9.12 -71.31
N GLN A 35 1.79 -9.09 -71.53
CA GLN A 35 2.37 -8.13 -72.47
C GLN A 35 2.02 -8.52 -73.91
N SER A 36 2.03 -9.82 -74.21
CA SER A 36 1.60 -10.35 -75.51
C SER A 36 0.11 -10.15 -75.76
N GLU A 37 -0.74 -10.32 -74.74
CA GLU A 37 -2.19 -10.13 -74.84
C GLU A 37 -2.53 -8.66 -75.08
N VAL A 38 -1.93 -7.73 -74.32
CA VAL A 38 -2.12 -6.28 -74.51
C VAL A 38 -1.67 -5.85 -75.90
N GLU A 39 -0.52 -6.34 -76.36
CA GLU A 39 -0.04 -6.00 -77.71
C GLU A 39 -0.96 -6.53 -78.80
N THR A 40 -1.55 -7.70 -78.60
CA THR A 40 -2.53 -8.29 -79.53
C THR A 40 -3.81 -7.46 -79.58
N VAL A 41 -4.35 -7.06 -78.43
CA VAL A 41 -5.54 -6.20 -78.36
C VAL A 41 -5.30 -4.84 -79.04
N ILE A 42 -4.17 -4.19 -78.76
CA ILE A 42 -3.83 -2.92 -79.41
C ILE A 42 -3.70 -3.10 -80.91
N ARG A 43 -3.02 -4.16 -81.38
CA ARG A 43 -2.89 -4.44 -82.82
C ARG A 43 -4.24 -4.67 -83.50
N GLU A 44 -5.11 -5.49 -82.90
CA GLU A 44 -6.44 -5.77 -83.45
C GLU A 44 -7.32 -4.53 -83.55
N GLU A 45 -7.36 -3.69 -82.50
CA GLU A 45 -8.16 -2.46 -82.52
C GLU A 45 -7.61 -1.43 -83.50
N VAL A 46 -6.28 -1.29 -83.59
CA VAL A 46 -5.62 -0.44 -84.60
C VAL A 46 -5.97 -0.90 -86.01
N ASP A 47 -5.99 -2.20 -86.27
CA ASP A 47 -6.32 -2.75 -87.59
C ASP A 47 -7.81 -2.58 -87.94
N LYS A 48 -8.73 -2.70 -86.97
CA LYS A 48 -10.16 -2.38 -87.17
C LYS A 48 -10.35 -0.91 -87.53
N VAL A 49 -9.70 0.00 -86.80
CA VAL A 49 -9.78 1.45 -87.05
C VAL A 49 -9.16 1.77 -88.41
N MET A 50 -8.02 1.15 -88.74
CA MET A 50 -7.38 1.30 -90.05
C MET A 50 -8.31 0.88 -91.18
N ASN A 51 -8.91 -0.31 -91.09
CA ASN A 51 -9.86 -0.81 -92.08
C ASN A 51 -11.05 0.14 -92.24
N HIS A 52 -11.53 0.75 -91.15
CA HIS A 52 -12.61 1.72 -91.22
C HIS A 52 -12.20 3.02 -91.93
N ILE A 53 -10.99 3.52 -91.68
CA ILE A 53 -10.44 4.71 -92.33
C ILE A 53 -10.21 4.44 -93.82
N SER A 54 -9.62 3.29 -94.18
CA SER A 54 -9.36 2.90 -95.57
C SER A 54 -10.64 2.67 -96.37
N ALA A 55 -11.72 2.18 -95.75
CA ALA A 55 -13.00 1.97 -96.42
C ALA A 55 -13.77 3.27 -96.67
N LYS A 56 -13.67 4.27 -95.77
CA LYS A 56 -14.45 5.50 -95.85
C LYS A 56 -13.76 6.66 -96.58
N LEU A 57 -12.43 6.70 -96.62
CA LEU A 57 -11.70 7.82 -97.22
C LEU A 57 -11.34 7.57 -98.70
N PRO A 58 -11.54 8.56 -99.60
CA PRO A 58 -11.09 8.46 -100.98
C PRO A 58 -9.55 8.32 -101.08
N LYS A 59 -9.06 7.56 -102.06
CA LYS A 59 -7.63 7.30 -102.32
C LYS A 59 -6.69 8.52 -102.26
N PRO A 60 -7.02 9.70 -102.85
CA PRO A 60 -6.12 10.86 -102.76
C PRO A 60 -5.99 11.46 -101.35
N ALA A 61 -6.95 11.20 -100.45
CA ALA A 61 -6.86 11.64 -99.06
C ALA A 61 -6.02 10.69 -98.20
N LEU A 62 -6.11 9.37 -98.46
CA LEU A 62 -5.25 8.36 -97.83
C LEU A 62 -3.77 8.59 -98.13
N GLU A 63 -3.44 8.88 -99.40
CA GLU A 63 -2.05 9.18 -99.81
C GLU A 63 -1.47 10.41 -99.11
N ARG A 64 -2.30 11.41 -98.80
CA ARG A 64 -1.87 12.62 -98.06
C ARG A 64 -1.73 12.38 -96.55
N LEU A 65 -2.46 11.42 -95.99
CA LEU A 65 -2.38 11.05 -94.57
C LEU A 65 -1.09 10.27 -94.24
N ASP A 66 -0.53 9.56 -95.21
CA ASP A 66 0.66 8.70 -95.06
C ASP A 66 2.01 9.44 -95.17
N VAL A 67 2.00 10.76 -95.46
CA VAL A 67 3.21 11.54 -95.83
C VAL A 67 4.16 11.84 -94.65
N MET A 68 3.75 11.64 -93.39
CA MET A 68 4.61 11.87 -92.21
C MET A 68 4.57 10.69 -91.24
N GLY A 69 4.93 9.51 -91.71
CA GLY A 69 4.92 8.26 -90.92
C GLY A 69 3.63 7.47 -91.09
N GLY A 70 3.77 6.15 -91.12
CA GLY A 70 2.69 5.23 -91.48
C GLY A 70 1.47 5.46 -90.61
N LEU A 71 0.30 5.61 -91.23
CA LEU A 71 -0.96 5.86 -90.51
C LEU A 71 -1.20 4.84 -89.37
N LYS A 72 -0.76 3.59 -89.57
CA LYS A 72 -0.88 2.49 -88.59
C LYS A 72 -0.10 2.78 -87.31
N GLU A 73 1.13 3.28 -87.42
CA GLU A 73 1.98 3.58 -86.28
C GLU A 73 1.45 4.76 -85.47
N LYS A 74 0.87 5.77 -86.13
CA LYS A 74 0.23 6.90 -85.44
C LYS A 74 -0.99 6.47 -84.65
N ILE A 75 -1.85 5.65 -85.25
CA ILE A 75 -3.04 5.11 -84.56
C ILE A 75 -2.61 4.18 -83.43
N TYR A 76 -1.59 3.35 -83.64
CA TYR A 76 -1.02 2.49 -82.61
C TYR A 76 -0.51 3.30 -81.41
N ASN A 77 0.29 4.35 -81.65
CA ASN A 77 0.78 5.22 -80.58
C ASN A 77 -0.35 5.96 -79.86
N TYR A 78 -1.33 6.47 -80.60
CA TYR A 78 -2.48 7.17 -80.00
C TYR A 78 -3.33 6.23 -79.13
N PHE A 79 -3.60 5.02 -79.62
CA PHE A 79 -4.37 4.02 -78.88
C PHE A 79 -3.59 3.53 -77.66
N ASN A 80 -2.30 3.23 -77.80
CA ASN A 80 -1.45 2.83 -76.69
C ASN A 80 -1.38 3.91 -75.61
N GLN A 81 -1.21 5.18 -75.98
CA GLN A 81 -1.19 6.28 -75.02
C GLN A 81 -2.52 6.43 -74.29
N ASN A 82 -3.65 6.34 -74.99
CA ASN A 82 -4.97 6.40 -74.37
C ASN A 82 -5.24 5.19 -73.47
N TYR A 83 -4.83 4.00 -73.89
CA TYR A 83 -4.94 2.78 -73.09
C TYR A 83 -4.15 2.91 -71.79
N GLN A 84 -2.89 3.37 -71.86
CA GLN A 84 -2.06 3.63 -70.69
C GLN A 84 -2.69 4.68 -69.76
N ASN A 85 -3.24 5.76 -70.30
CA ASN A 85 -3.91 6.79 -69.50
C ASN A 85 -5.17 6.26 -68.80
N MET A 86 -5.99 5.47 -69.50
CA MET A 86 -7.17 4.80 -68.94
C MET A 86 -6.78 3.81 -67.86
N PHE A 87 -5.75 3.00 -68.12
CA PHE A 87 -5.24 2.00 -67.19
C PHE A 87 -4.70 2.64 -65.91
N ASN A 88 -3.91 3.71 -66.04
CA ASN A 88 -3.41 4.45 -64.88
C ASN A 88 -4.55 5.00 -64.02
N ARG A 89 -5.60 5.58 -64.63
CA ARG A 89 -6.79 6.04 -63.89
C ARG A 89 -7.51 4.90 -63.17
N TYR A 90 -7.65 3.75 -63.83
CA TYR A 90 -8.27 2.57 -63.25
C TYR A 90 -7.47 2.04 -62.05
N ILE A 91 -6.15 1.94 -62.18
CA ILE A 91 -5.26 1.52 -61.10
C ILE A 91 -5.36 2.47 -59.92
N THR A 92 -5.24 3.79 -60.13
CA THR A 92 -5.36 4.76 -59.03
C THR A 92 -6.71 4.68 -58.32
N THR A 93 -7.80 4.47 -59.07
CA THR A 93 -9.15 4.31 -58.49
C THR A 93 -9.25 3.01 -57.68
N THR A 94 -8.69 1.92 -58.20
CA THR A 94 -8.71 0.60 -57.54
C THR A 94 -7.84 0.60 -56.29
N GLU A 95 -6.67 1.25 -56.33
CA GLU A 95 -5.80 1.46 -55.18
C GLU A 95 -6.52 2.29 -54.11
N ASP A 96 -7.17 3.39 -54.46
CA ASP A 96 -7.93 4.21 -53.49
C ASP A 96 -9.10 3.42 -52.87
N GLU A 97 -9.84 2.64 -53.66
CA GLU A 97 -10.88 1.74 -53.13
C GLU A 97 -10.31 0.65 -52.21
N MET A 98 -9.18 0.03 -52.57
CA MET A 98 -8.53 -0.98 -51.75
C MET A 98 -8.01 -0.36 -50.45
N VAL A 99 -7.40 0.82 -50.49
CA VAL A 99 -6.93 1.53 -49.30
C VAL A 99 -8.10 1.85 -48.37
N LYS A 100 -9.24 2.31 -48.89
CA LYS A 100 -10.46 2.53 -48.08
C LYS A 100 -10.97 1.23 -47.45
N LYS A 101 -11.04 0.14 -48.22
CA LYS A 101 -11.50 -1.17 -47.71
C LYS A 101 -10.54 -1.78 -46.70
N ILE A 102 -9.22 -1.66 -46.92
CA ILE A 102 -8.17 -2.13 -46.00
C ILE A 102 -8.19 -1.30 -44.73
N ARG A 103 -8.29 0.03 -44.81
CA ARG A 103 -8.42 0.88 -43.62
C ARG A 103 -9.64 0.48 -42.80
N ASN A 104 -10.82 0.38 -43.42
CA ASN A 104 -12.03 -0.07 -42.73
C ASN A 104 -11.89 -1.49 -42.15
N PHE A 105 -11.13 -2.38 -42.80
CA PHE A 105 -10.85 -3.71 -42.28
C PHE A 105 -9.90 -3.65 -41.07
N VAL A 106 -8.84 -2.85 -41.13
CA VAL A 106 -7.91 -2.60 -40.02
C VAL A 106 -8.66 -1.97 -38.85
N ASP A 107 -9.46 -0.92 -39.08
CA ASP A 107 -10.27 -0.29 -38.03
C ASP A 107 -11.24 -1.32 -37.40
N ARG A 108 -11.82 -2.21 -38.21
CA ARG A 108 -12.70 -3.28 -37.72
C ARG A 108 -11.94 -4.39 -36.98
N GLU A 109 -10.71 -4.71 -37.38
CA GLU A 109 -9.84 -5.63 -36.64
C GLU A 109 -9.32 -5.01 -35.35
N GLU A 110 -8.91 -3.75 -35.37
CA GLU A 110 -8.53 -2.99 -34.18
C GLU A 110 -9.71 -2.89 -33.23
N MET A 111 -10.92 -2.57 -33.71
CA MET A 111 -12.14 -2.64 -32.89
C MET A 111 -12.41 -4.04 -32.34
N LYS A 112 -12.20 -5.12 -33.13
CA LYS A 112 -12.33 -6.50 -32.63
C LYS A 112 -11.28 -6.83 -31.57
N THR A 113 -10.06 -6.32 -31.71
CA THR A 113 -8.95 -6.57 -30.79
C THR A 113 -9.10 -5.74 -29.51
N LEU A 114 -9.61 -4.52 -29.62
CA LEU A 114 -10.03 -3.68 -28.49
C LEU A 114 -11.24 -4.33 -27.79
N ALA A 115 -12.16 -4.92 -28.56
CA ALA A 115 -13.33 -5.63 -28.06
C ALA A 115 -13.05 -7.00 -27.45
N ARG A 116 -11.84 -7.57 -27.61
CA ARG A 116 -11.39 -8.73 -26.80
C ARG A 116 -11.27 -8.41 -25.32
N TYR A 117 -11.20 -7.12 -24.97
CA TYR A 117 -11.23 -6.65 -23.58
C TYR A 117 -12.64 -6.26 -23.11
N THR A 118 -13.68 -6.44 -23.94
CA THR A 118 -15.09 -6.24 -23.57
C THR A 118 -15.93 -7.52 -23.76
N PRO A 119 -16.97 -7.74 -22.94
CA PRO A 119 -17.55 -9.06 -22.70
C PRO A 119 -18.52 -9.47 -23.82
N ARG A 120 -18.01 -10.02 -24.93
CA ARG A 120 -18.85 -10.71 -25.93
C ARG A 120 -18.56 -12.21 -26.06
N GLU A 121 -17.43 -12.68 -25.54
CA GLU A 121 -17.08 -14.11 -25.55
C GLU A 121 -17.92 -14.94 -24.56
N ILE A 122 -18.46 -14.31 -23.50
CA ILE A 122 -19.31 -14.99 -22.50
C ILE A 122 -20.65 -15.41 -23.12
N ALA A 123 -21.26 -14.58 -23.97
CA ALA A 123 -22.54 -14.91 -24.62
C ALA A 123 -22.39 -16.08 -25.61
N GLN A 124 -21.29 -16.15 -26.35
CA GLN A 124 -20.99 -17.28 -27.23
C GLN A 124 -20.61 -18.55 -26.47
N LEU A 125 -19.90 -18.43 -25.35
CA LEU A 125 -19.61 -19.55 -24.45
C LEU A 125 -20.91 -20.08 -23.79
N LEU A 126 -21.81 -19.19 -23.34
CA LEU A 126 -23.12 -19.56 -22.78
C LEU A 126 -24.00 -20.29 -23.81
N ASP A 127 -24.00 -19.81 -25.06
CA ASP A 127 -24.76 -20.41 -26.15
C ASP A 127 -24.20 -21.80 -26.54
N GLN A 128 -22.87 -21.96 -26.51
CA GLN A 128 -22.22 -23.25 -26.77
C GLN A 128 -22.34 -24.27 -25.63
N ILE A 129 -22.52 -23.83 -24.38
CA ILE A 129 -22.53 -24.72 -23.20
C ILE A 129 -23.95 -25.15 -22.78
N GLY A 130 -25.02 -24.46 -23.21
CA GLY A 130 -26.38 -24.95 -22.91
C GLY A 130 -27.56 -24.00 -23.10
N GLY A 131 -27.35 -22.79 -23.64
CA GLY A 131 -28.39 -21.79 -23.87
C GLY A 131 -28.84 -21.05 -22.61
N MET A 132 -29.31 -19.81 -22.78
CA MET A 132 -29.73 -18.91 -21.68
C MET A 132 -30.79 -19.48 -20.75
N ASP A 133 -31.63 -20.40 -21.22
CA ASP A 133 -32.77 -20.94 -20.44
C ASP A 133 -32.38 -21.99 -19.38
N LYS A 134 -31.16 -22.54 -19.42
CA LYS A 134 -30.71 -23.54 -18.43
C LYS A 134 -29.95 -22.96 -17.24
N PHE A 135 -29.69 -21.65 -17.26
CA PHE A 135 -28.91 -20.98 -16.24
C PHE A 135 -29.76 -19.91 -15.55
N ASN A 136 -29.99 -20.06 -14.25
CA ASN A 136 -30.61 -19.00 -13.43
C ASN A 136 -29.69 -17.78 -13.47
N THR A 137 -30.07 -16.78 -14.27
CA THR A 137 -29.29 -15.58 -14.57
C THR A 137 -28.81 -14.86 -13.32
N GLY A 138 -29.58 -14.85 -12.23
CA GLY A 138 -29.18 -14.16 -10.99
C GLY A 138 -27.97 -14.75 -10.26
N GLU A 139 -27.80 -16.07 -10.22
CA GLU A 139 -26.63 -16.70 -9.57
C GLU A 139 -25.36 -16.55 -10.42
N ILE A 140 -25.50 -16.61 -11.76
CA ILE A 140 -24.38 -16.38 -12.69
C ILE A 140 -24.02 -14.90 -12.75
N GLU A 141 -24.99 -13.99 -12.75
CA GLU A 141 -24.74 -12.55 -12.67
C GLU A 141 -24.04 -12.21 -11.36
N LYS A 142 -24.50 -12.75 -10.22
CA LYS A 142 -23.80 -12.59 -8.94
C LYS A 142 -22.39 -13.18 -8.96
N SER A 143 -22.21 -14.35 -9.58
CA SER A 143 -20.89 -14.97 -9.77
C SER A 143 -19.98 -14.15 -10.69
N MET A 144 -20.50 -13.62 -11.80
CA MET A 144 -19.79 -12.76 -12.75
C MET A 144 -19.44 -11.41 -12.13
N ILE A 145 -20.36 -10.80 -11.39
CA ILE A 145 -20.11 -9.56 -10.64
C ILE A 145 -19.03 -9.79 -9.59
N ASN A 146 -19.08 -10.92 -8.86
CA ASN A 146 -18.03 -11.26 -7.89
C ASN A 146 -16.68 -11.53 -8.59
N MET A 147 -16.66 -12.30 -9.68
CA MET A 147 -15.43 -12.57 -10.45
C MET A 147 -14.85 -11.29 -11.05
N TYR A 148 -15.69 -10.43 -11.62
CA TYR A 148 -15.27 -9.15 -12.21
C TYR A 148 -14.83 -8.17 -11.13
N GLY A 149 -15.54 -8.10 -10.00
CA GLY A 149 -15.16 -7.30 -8.84
C GLY A 149 -13.82 -7.75 -8.24
N HIS A 150 -13.59 -9.07 -8.13
CA HIS A 150 -12.30 -9.60 -7.71
C HIS A 150 -11.18 -9.29 -8.71
N LEU A 151 -11.44 -9.44 -10.01
CA LEU A 151 -10.45 -9.22 -11.07
C LEU A 151 -10.11 -7.73 -11.21
N GLN A 152 -11.11 -6.87 -11.22
CA GLN A 152 -10.95 -5.41 -11.17
C GLN A 152 -10.23 -4.98 -9.91
N GLY A 153 -10.57 -5.54 -8.74
CA GLY A 153 -9.86 -5.28 -7.49
C GLY A 153 -8.40 -5.76 -7.52
N HIS A 154 -8.07 -6.81 -8.27
CA HIS A 154 -6.69 -7.28 -8.45
C HIS A 154 -5.91 -6.37 -9.41
N VAL A 155 -6.54 -5.95 -10.52
CA VAL A 155 -5.97 -5.00 -11.50
C VAL A 155 -5.74 -3.64 -10.85
N GLN A 156 -6.70 -3.13 -10.09
CA GLN A 156 -6.59 -1.86 -9.37
C GLN A 156 -5.49 -1.91 -8.31
N ARG A 157 -5.38 -3.03 -7.56
CA ARG A 157 -4.24 -3.24 -6.65
C ARG A 157 -2.91 -3.22 -7.40
N GLY A 158 -2.78 -4.00 -8.49
CA GLY A 158 -1.55 -4.02 -9.29
C GLY A 158 -1.18 -2.67 -9.90
N MET A 159 -2.16 -1.88 -10.33
CA MET A 159 -1.94 -0.53 -10.87
C MET A 159 -1.50 0.44 -9.78
N ASN A 160 -2.13 0.40 -8.60
CA ASN A 160 -1.75 1.23 -7.46
C ASN A 160 -0.37 0.86 -6.91
N ASP A 161 -0.03 -0.44 -6.86
CA ASP A 161 1.28 -0.91 -6.43
C ASP A 161 2.37 -0.46 -7.43
N LEU A 162 2.07 -0.50 -8.73
CA LEU A 162 2.97 0.01 -9.77
C LEU A 162 3.15 1.53 -9.69
N GLU A 163 2.09 2.30 -9.43
CA GLU A 163 2.20 3.75 -9.17
C GLU A 163 3.04 4.04 -7.92
N ASN A 164 2.83 3.30 -6.84
CA ASN A 164 3.60 3.47 -5.61
C ASN A 164 5.07 3.09 -5.80
N GLU A 165 5.38 1.97 -6.44
CA GLU A 165 6.76 1.58 -6.77
C GLU A 165 7.43 2.63 -7.66
N THR A 166 6.71 3.12 -8.67
CA THR A 166 7.21 4.17 -9.58
C THR A 166 7.46 5.46 -8.80
N ASN A 167 6.55 5.88 -7.92
CA ASN A 167 6.73 7.06 -7.06
C ASN A 167 7.88 6.90 -6.06
N ALA A 168 8.05 5.71 -5.48
CA ALA A 168 9.15 5.40 -4.56
C ALA A 168 10.51 5.46 -5.30
N LEU A 169 10.58 4.88 -6.51
CA LEU A 169 11.73 4.95 -7.41
C LEU A 169 12.06 6.40 -7.80
N LEU A 170 11.05 7.16 -8.25
CA LEU A 170 11.20 8.56 -8.67
C LEU A 170 11.67 9.45 -7.53
N ARG A 171 11.24 9.17 -6.29
CA ARG A 171 11.67 9.92 -5.10
C ARG A 171 12.97 9.40 -4.49
N GLN A 172 13.54 8.30 -4.99
CA GLN A 172 14.67 7.58 -4.40
C GLN A 172 14.52 7.32 -2.89
N LYS A 173 13.28 7.24 -2.41
CA LYS A 173 12.98 7.07 -0.99
C LYS A 173 13.00 5.58 -0.68
N VAL A 174 14.05 5.13 0.00
CA VAL A 174 14.08 3.82 0.69
C VAL A 174 13.43 3.99 2.07
N ASP A 175 12.25 4.61 2.10
CA ASP A 175 11.59 5.04 3.32
C ASP A 175 10.45 4.10 3.69
N VAL A 176 10.01 4.23 4.94
CA VAL A 176 8.87 3.53 5.59
C VAL A 176 7.58 3.55 4.76
N GLY A 177 7.36 4.61 3.96
CA GLY A 177 6.19 4.75 3.07
C GLY A 177 6.18 3.78 1.87
N ALA A 178 7.26 3.05 1.62
CA ALA A 178 7.26 1.93 0.66
C ALA A 178 6.69 0.64 1.26
N PHE A 179 6.57 0.54 2.59
CA PHE A 179 6.21 -0.70 3.29
C PHE A 179 4.76 -0.75 3.71
N VAL A 180 4.26 0.36 4.25
CA VAL A 180 2.90 0.48 4.75
C VAL A 180 2.23 1.64 4.03
N ARG A 181 1.03 1.41 3.50
CA ARG A 181 0.22 2.46 2.85
C ARG A 181 -0.04 3.59 3.86
N GLY A 182 0.01 4.83 3.39
CA GLY A 182 0.07 6.03 4.24
C GLY A 182 -0.99 6.14 5.33
N GLU A 183 -2.15 5.51 5.16
CA GLU A 183 -3.23 5.45 6.17
C GLU A 183 -2.82 4.70 7.44
N ASN A 184 -1.99 3.66 7.34
CA ASN A 184 -1.60 2.81 8.47
C ASN A 184 -0.19 3.14 9.00
N ALA A 185 0.47 4.16 8.46
CA ALA A 185 1.85 4.50 8.84
C ALA A 185 1.99 4.94 10.31
N TYR A 186 0.91 5.40 10.95
CA TYR A 186 0.90 5.79 12.37
C TYR A 186 1.14 4.62 13.33
N SER A 187 0.84 3.39 12.90
CA SER A 187 1.01 2.17 13.70
C SER A 187 2.48 1.73 13.81
N ILE A 188 3.40 2.33 13.05
CA ILE A 188 4.80 1.91 13.00
C ILE A 188 5.57 2.48 14.20
N VAL A 189 6.04 1.59 15.07
CA VAL A 189 6.81 1.95 16.27
C VAL A 189 8.29 2.07 15.95
N LYS A 190 8.81 1.17 15.11
CA LYS A 190 10.22 1.14 14.76
C LYS A 190 10.41 0.61 13.35
N CYS A 191 11.14 1.36 12.54
CA CYS A 191 11.68 0.89 11.28
C CYS A 191 13.17 1.22 11.25
N SER A 192 14.03 0.20 11.23
CA SER A 192 15.49 0.41 11.19
C SER A 192 16.14 -0.46 10.13
N PHE A 193 16.86 0.20 9.23
CA PHE A 193 17.75 -0.44 8.26
C PHE A 193 19.15 -0.46 8.85
N LYS A 194 19.71 -1.65 9.02
CA LYS A 194 21.09 -1.85 9.44
C LYS A 194 21.81 -2.69 8.39
N ASP A 195 23.10 -2.44 8.24
CA ASP A 195 23.95 -3.31 7.45
C ASP A 195 24.19 -4.60 8.25
N ASN A 196 24.10 -5.74 7.57
CA ASN A 196 24.34 -7.02 8.23
C ASN A 196 25.78 -7.08 8.76
N TYR A 197 25.94 -7.53 10.00
CA TYR A 197 27.24 -7.66 10.67
C TYR A 197 28.23 -8.53 9.87
N ALA A 198 27.77 -9.64 9.29
CA ALA A 198 28.63 -10.55 8.54
C ALA A 198 28.94 -10.07 7.11
N LYS A 199 27.94 -9.48 6.43
CA LYS A 199 28.00 -9.12 5.01
C LYS A 199 27.45 -7.71 4.75
N PRO A 200 28.09 -6.65 5.28
CA PRO A 200 27.53 -5.29 5.27
C PRO A 200 27.41 -4.69 3.87
N LYS A 201 28.23 -5.12 2.91
CA LYS A 201 28.21 -4.57 1.54
C LYS A 201 27.03 -5.07 0.70
N THR A 202 26.55 -6.28 0.96
CA THR A 202 25.60 -6.98 0.09
C THR A 202 24.24 -7.19 0.74
N VAL A 203 24.18 -7.29 2.07
CA VAL A 203 22.98 -7.66 2.82
C VAL A 203 22.59 -6.55 3.80
N THR A 204 21.29 -6.33 3.93
CA THR A 204 20.66 -5.43 4.91
C THR A 204 19.71 -6.18 5.79
N ASP A 205 19.77 -5.87 7.08
CA ASP A 205 18.79 -6.29 8.06
C ASP A 205 17.82 -5.14 8.32
N VAL A 206 16.54 -5.43 8.19
CA VAL A 206 15.45 -4.49 8.38
C VAL A 206 14.64 -4.99 9.57
N LYS A 207 14.50 -4.14 10.58
CA LYS A 207 13.50 -4.36 11.64
C LYS A 207 12.31 -3.49 11.36
N LEU A 208 11.14 -4.10 11.31
CA LEU A 208 9.88 -3.39 11.21
C LEU A 208 8.95 -3.86 12.34
N SER A 209 8.63 -2.94 13.24
CA SER A 209 7.76 -3.22 14.37
C SER A 209 6.52 -2.33 14.27
N VAL A 210 5.37 -2.97 14.19
CA VAL A 210 4.05 -2.34 14.03
C VAL A 210 3.22 -2.62 15.28
N ASN A 211 2.63 -1.59 15.86
CA ASN A 211 1.75 -1.69 17.01
C ASN A 211 0.32 -1.35 16.59
N ILE A 212 -0.56 -2.35 16.71
CA ILE A 212 -1.99 -2.23 16.44
C ILE A 212 -2.69 -2.09 17.78
N LEU A 213 -3.40 -0.99 17.98
CA LEU A 213 -4.02 -0.68 19.26
C LEU A 213 -5.23 -1.58 19.54
N ASP A 214 -5.51 -1.82 20.81
CA ASP A 214 -6.70 -2.59 21.22
C ASP A 214 -8.02 -1.98 20.72
N SER A 215 -8.09 -0.65 20.61
CA SER A 215 -9.23 0.06 20.05
C SER A 215 -9.43 -0.18 18.54
N GLU A 216 -8.37 -0.53 17.83
CA GLU A 216 -8.37 -0.70 16.37
C GLU A 216 -8.64 -2.14 15.95
N LEU A 217 -8.48 -3.09 16.87
CA LEU A 217 -8.71 -4.50 16.58
C LEU A 217 -10.17 -4.77 16.22
N ILE A 218 -10.38 -5.52 15.14
CA ILE A 218 -11.72 -6.00 14.75
C ILE A 218 -12.30 -6.89 15.86
N SER A 219 -11.47 -7.78 16.38
CA SER A 219 -11.81 -8.69 17.47
C SER A 219 -10.94 -8.39 18.70
N PRO A 220 -11.54 -8.16 19.88
CA PRO A 220 -10.78 -7.92 21.10
C PRO A 220 -9.94 -9.16 21.45
N ILE A 221 -8.76 -8.92 22.00
CA ILE A 221 -7.88 -9.98 22.50
C ILE A 221 -7.84 -9.90 24.02
N PHE A 222 -7.98 -11.06 24.66
CA PHE A 222 -7.89 -11.17 26.12
C PHE A 222 -6.73 -12.09 26.49
N HIS A 223 -6.05 -11.75 27.59
CA HIS A 223 -5.13 -12.68 28.22
C HIS A 223 -5.86 -13.93 28.70
N TYR A 224 -5.13 -15.05 28.73
CA TYR A 224 -5.72 -16.32 29.16
C TYR A 224 -6.22 -16.27 30.62
N GLN A 225 -5.50 -15.54 31.48
CA GLN A 225 -5.80 -15.45 32.92
C GLN A 225 -6.93 -14.47 33.26
N THR A 226 -7.47 -13.74 32.28
CA THR A 226 -8.52 -12.75 32.51
C THR A 226 -9.76 -13.39 33.17
N THR A 227 -10.26 -12.72 34.21
CA THR A 227 -11.41 -13.22 34.98
C THR A 227 -12.67 -13.21 34.13
N VAL A 228 -13.55 -14.18 34.38
CA VAL A 228 -14.84 -14.26 33.67
C VAL A 228 -15.71 -13.02 33.94
N ASN A 229 -15.62 -12.46 35.14
CA ASN A 229 -16.31 -11.22 35.49
C ASN A 229 -15.93 -10.05 34.54
N TYR A 230 -14.64 -9.89 34.24
CA TYR A 230 -14.20 -8.87 33.30
C TYR A 230 -14.75 -9.10 31.89
N LEU A 231 -14.72 -10.35 31.40
CA LEU A 231 -15.26 -10.69 30.07
C LEU A 231 -16.75 -10.37 29.95
N ILE A 232 -17.55 -10.69 30.97
CA ILE A 232 -19.00 -10.41 30.96
C ILE A 232 -19.25 -8.90 31.00
N LYS A 233 -18.49 -8.14 31.81
CA LYS A 233 -18.61 -6.68 31.85
C LYS A 233 -18.29 -6.05 30.49
N ASP A 234 -17.25 -6.53 29.82
CA ASP A 234 -16.89 -6.05 28.48
C ASP A 234 -17.97 -6.38 27.44
N LEU A 235 -18.53 -7.60 27.48
CA LEU A 235 -19.64 -7.99 26.59
C LEU A 235 -20.90 -7.16 26.82
N VAL A 236 -21.27 -6.92 28.08
CA VAL A 236 -22.41 -6.05 28.43
C VAL A 236 -22.15 -4.62 27.97
N SER A 237 -20.93 -4.10 28.16
CA SER A 237 -20.55 -2.77 27.68
C SER A 237 -20.70 -2.65 26.17
N LYS A 238 -20.25 -3.65 25.41
CA LYS A 238 -20.42 -3.68 23.94
C LYS A 238 -21.88 -3.72 23.54
N HIS A 239 -22.66 -4.55 24.21
CA HIS A 239 -24.09 -4.63 23.94
C HIS A 239 -24.82 -3.30 24.21
N ILE A 240 -24.44 -2.57 25.26
CA ILE A 240 -24.97 -1.23 25.54
C ILE A 240 -24.60 -0.26 24.42
N VAL A 241 -23.34 -0.25 23.97
CA VAL A 241 -22.91 0.61 22.85
C VAL A 241 -23.69 0.28 21.56
N ASP A 242 -23.88 -1.00 21.24
CA ASP A 242 -24.65 -1.41 20.07
C ASP A 242 -26.14 -0.98 20.15
N LEU A 243 -26.73 -0.99 21.36
CA LEU A 243 -28.09 -0.50 21.57
C LEU A 243 -28.16 1.02 21.40
N LEU A 244 -27.19 1.76 21.93
CA LEU A 244 -27.09 3.21 21.76
C LEU A 244 -26.92 3.60 20.29
N ASP A 245 -26.10 2.85 19.55
CA ASP A 245 -25.90 3.06 18.12
C ASP A 245 -27.19 2.86 17.33
N LYS A 246 -27.95 1.80 17.63
CA LYS A 246 -29.28 1.54 17.01
C LYS A 246 -30.31 2.60 17.35
N GLU A 247 -30.32 3.05 18.61
CA GLU A 247 -31.25 4.11 19.03
C GLU A 247 -30.94 5.45 18.35
N ILE A 248 -29.68 5.71 18.04
CA ILE A 248 -29.27 6.91 17.30
C ILE A 248 -29.55 6.77 15.82
N GLU A 249 -29.35 5.59 15.25
CA GLU A 249 -29.77 5.32 13.88
C GLU A 249 -31.28 5.55 13.72
N ALA A 250 -32.10 5.04 14.65
CA ALA A 250 -33.54 5.31 14.68
C ALA A 250 -33.87 6.81 14.87
N LEU A 251 -33.05 7.55 15.62
CA LEU A 251 -33.23 8.99 15.82
C LEU A 251 -32.86 9.76 14.53
N LYS A 252 -31.79 9.36 13.84
CA LYS A 252 -31.41 9.90 12.53
C LYS A 252 -32.51 9.66 11.50
N ASP A 253 -33.02 8.44 11.42
CA ASP A 253 -34.12 8.08 10.52
C ASP A 253 -35.38 8.92 10.81
N ALA A 254 -35.76 9.07 12.08
CA ALA A 254 -36.90 9.91 12.47
C ALA A 254 -36.71 11.39 12.11
N ARG A 255 -35.49 11.93 12.23
CA ARG A 255 -35.19 13.32 11.83
C ARG A 255 -35.20 13.50 10.32
N ALA A 256 -34.72 12.50 9.57
CA ALA A 256 -34.78 12.49 8.11
C ALA A 256 -36.25 12.46 7.63
N ASP A 257 -37.10 11.65 8.25
CA ASP A 257 -38.54 11.60 7.98
C ASP A 257 -39.26 12.92 8.32
N GLU A 258 -38.80 13.62 9.36
CA GLU A 258 -39.27 14.96 9.73
C GLU A 258 -38.70 16.08 8.83
N GLY A 259 -37.83 15.76 7.87
CA GLY A 259 -37.19 16.72 6.97
C GLY A 259 -36.20 17.68 7.66
N LYS A 260 -35.70 17.30 8.85
CA LYS A 260 -34.68 18.06 9.59
C LYS A 260 -33.28 17.72 9.09
N GLU A 261 -32.34 18.61 9.34
CA GLU A 261 -30.93 18.40 9.01
C GLU A 261 -30.35 17.21 9.78
N ASP A 262 -29.47 16.45 9.11
CA ASP A 262 -28.76 15.33 9.71
C ASP A 262 -27.89 15.79 10.88
N LEU A 263 -27.83 14.97 11.94
CA LEU A 263 -27.00 15.25 13.11
C LEU A 263 -25.52 15.29 12.74
N THR A 264 -24.81 16.31 13.25
CA THR A 264 -23.35 16.39 13.16
C THR A 264 -22.68 15.33 14.04
N ASP A 265 -21.46 14.90 13.69
CA ASP A 265 -20.73 13.88 14.46
C ASP A 265 -20.55 14.25 15.93
N THR A 266 -20.42 15.55 16.24
CA THR A 266 -20.37 16.06 17.62
C THR A 266 -21.70 15.95 18.35
N GLU A 267 -22.82 16.23 17.68
CA GLU A 267 -24.16 16.12 18.29
C GLU A 267 -24.53 14.65 18.53
N VAL A 268 -24.17 13.76 17.59
CA VAL A 268 -24.30 12.31 17.78
C VAL A 268 -23.57 11.87 19.04
N MET A 269 -22.36 12.39 19.30
CA MET A 269 -21.61 12.06 20.52
C MET A 269 -22.30 12.57 21.79
N PHE A 270 -22.86 13.78 21.78
CA PHE A 270 -23.60 14.30 22.94
C PHE A 270 -24.90 13.53 23.20
N GLU A 271 -25.65 13.15 22.15
CA GLU A 271 -26.83 12.30 22.30
C GLU A 271 -26.49 10.90 22.81
N LYS A 272 -25.35 10.31 22.38
CA LYS A 272 -24.83 9.07 22.98
C LYS A 272 -24.59 9.24 24.47
N LEU A 273 -23.87 10.28 24.87
CA LEU A 273 -23.52 10.53 26.27
C LEU A 273 -24.75 10.71 27.15
N ALA A 274 -25.78 11.42 26.69
CA ALA A 274 -27.02 11.62 27.44
C ALA A 274 -27.76 10.29 27.71
N LYS A 275 -27.77 9.38 26.74
CA LYS A 275 -28.47 8.09 26.84
C LYS A 275 -27.68 7.00 27.58
N VAL A 276 -26.38 7.19 27.83
CA VAL A 276 -25.57 6.24 28.60
C VAL A 276 -26.06 6.11 30.05
N GLU A 277 -26.61 7.18 30.62
CA GLU A 277 -27.16 7.20 31.99
C GLU A 277 -28.37 6.26 32.15
N ASP A 278 -29.10 5.95 31.06
CA ASP A 278 -30.26 5.04 31.10
C ASP A 278 -29.85 3.56 31.28
N TYR A 279 -28.59 3.24 30.97
CA TYR A 279 -28.06 1.87 30.97
C TYR A 279 -26.93 1.66 31.98
N THR A 280 -26.35 2.72 32.54
CA THR A 280 -25.20 2.65 33.47
C THR A 280 -25.45 3.47 34.73
N SER A 281 -24.89 3.02 35.86
CA SER A 281 -24.99 3.72 37.15
C SER A 281 -23.78 3.38 38.03
N ASP A 282 -23.35 4.35 38.82
CA ASP A 282 -22.24 4.22 39.78
C ASP A 282 -22.63 3.48 41.06
N GLU A 283 -23.92 3.28 41.33
CA GLU A 283 -24.41 2.58 42.51
C GLU A 283 -24.19 1.06 42.39
N LYS A 284 -23.14 0.56 43.05
CA LYS A 284 -22.77 -0.88 43.03
C LYS A 284 -23.61 -1.74 43.98
N ASP A 285 -24.20 -1.12 45.00
CA ASP A 285 -24.84 -1.87 46.09
C ASP A 285 -26.32 -2.15 45.84
N ASN A 286 -26.99 -1.32 45.04
CA ASN A 286 -28.41 -1.44 44.74
C ASN A 286 -28.65 -2.51 43.65
N ALA A 287 -29.45 -3.54 43.98
CA ALA A 287 -29.76 -4.63 43.06
C ALA A 287 -30.67 -4.21 41.89
N ASP A 288 -31.46 -3.14 42.07
CA ASP A 288 -32.38 -2.59 41.07
C ASP A 288 -31.73 -1.49 40.20
N SER A 289 -30.41 -1.28 40.35
CA SER A 289 -29.65 -0.30 39.56
C SER A 289 -29.71 -0.65 38.05
N PRO A 290 -29.79 0.35 37.14
CA PRO A 290 -29.82 0.11 35.69
C PRO A 290 -28.59 -0.67 35.19
N ARG A 291 -27.49 -0.65 35.96
CA ARG A 291 -26.29 -1.47 35.74
C ARG A 291 -26.55 -2.98 35.69
N TYR A 292 -27.57 -3.46 36.43
CA TYR A 292 -27.91 -4.88 36.53
C TYR A 292 -29.10 -5.29 35.65
N LYS A 293 -29.56 -4.40 34.75
CA LYS A 293 -30.68 -4.64 33.82
C LYS A 293 -30.47 -5.90 32.96
N PHE A 294 -29.22 -6.19 32.58
CA PHE A 294 -28.88 -7.32 31.71
C PHE A 294 -28.40 -8.57 32.47
N VAL A 295 -27.72 -8.39 33.60
CA VAL A 295 -27.18 -9.49 34.42
C VAL A 295 -27.39 -9.16 35.89
N ALA A 296 -28.03 -10.08 36.62
CA ALA A 296 -28.34 -9.89 38.04
C ALA A 296 -27.07 -9.78 38.90
N LYS A 297 -27.12 -8.95 39.94
CA LYS A 297 -26.02 -8.75 40.92
C LYS A 297 -25.53 -10.07 41.52
N THR A 298 -26.44 -10.97 41.87
CA THR A 298 -26.14 -12.31 42.41
C THR A 298 -25.23 -13.13 41.50
N ILE A 299 -25.36 -12.97 40.18
CA ILE A 299 -24.51 -13.65 39.20
C ILE A 299 -23.12 -13.01 39.19
N PHE A 300 -23.01 -11.69 39.19
CA PHE A 300 -21.70 -11.01 39.27
C PHE A 300 -20.91 -11.36 40.53
N ASP A 301 -21.59 -11.39 41.68
CA ASP A 301 -20.98 -11.73 42.96
C ASP A 301 -20.50 -13.19 42.98
N SER A 302 -21.25 -14.12 42.37
CA SER A 302 -20.86 -15.53 42.25
C SER A 302 -19.69 -15.79 41.29
N LEU A 303 -19.45 -14.86 40.35
CA LEU A 303 -18.41 -14.94 39.32
C LEU A 303 -17.12 -14.21 39.70
N GLU A 304 -17.13 -13.50 40.82
CA GLU A 304 -15.96 -12.78 41.30
C GLU A 304 -14.80 -13.74 41.58
N GLY A 305 -13.59 -13.37 41.12
CA GLY A 305 -12.38 -14.17 41.27
C GLY A 305 -12.32 -15.46 40.43
N LEU A 306 -13.31 -15.76 39.58
CA LEU A 306 -13.25 -16.95 38.71
C LEU A 306 -12.28 -16.73 37.54
N ARG A 307 -11.18 -17.50 37.57
CA ARG A 307 -10.13 -17.54 36.54
C ARG A 307 -10.40 -18.65 35.51
N ALA A 308 -9.52 -18.79 34.51
CA ALA A 308 -9.63 -19.82 33.49
C ALA A 308 -9.50 -21.24 34.04
N GLU A 309 -8.76 -21.44 35.14
CA GLU A 309 -8.61 -22.72 35.81
C GLU A 309 -9.37 -22.71 37.15
N ILE A 310 -10.11 -23.78 37.44
CA ILE A 310 -10.74 -24.03 38.74
C ILE A 310 -9.93 -25.16 39.38
N SER A 311 -9.66 -25.08 40.69
CA SER A 311 -9.00 -26.16 41.40
C SER A 311 -9.94 -27.38 41.45
N ASP A 312 -9.41 -28.60 41.31
CA ASP A 312 -10.24 -29.83 41.33
C ASP A 312 -11.02 -30.00 42.65
N ALA A 313 -10.57 -29.36 43.73
CA ALA A 313 -11.22 -29.39 45.03
C ALA A 313 -12.47 -28.50 45.11
N ASP A 314 -12.52 -27.43 44.32
CA ASP A 314 -13.60 -26.43 44.33
C ASP A 314 -14.60 -26.64 43.17
N PHE A 315 -14.40 -27.68 42.35
CA PHE A 315 -15.19 -27.92 41.15
C PHE A 315 -16.52 -28.62 41.47
N ASP A 316 -17.64 -27.91 41.30
CA ASP A 316 -18.98 -28.50 41.37
C ASP A 316 -19.72 -28.36 40.02
N ALA A 317 -20.04 -29.48 39.38
CA ALA A 317 -20.70 -29.49 38.08
C ALA A 317 -22.15 -28.94 38.09
N LEU A 318 -22.81 -28.89 39.25
CA LEU A 318 -24.19 -28.40 39.40
C LEU A 318 -24.28 -26.92 39.76
N ASN A 319 -23.16 -26.31 40.16
CA ASN A 319 -23.14 -24.94 40.59
C ASN A 319 -23.24 -23.96 39.39
N VAL A 320 -23.91 -22.82 39.62
CA VAL A 320 -24.21 -21.81 38.61
C VAL A 320 -22.90 -21.26 38.02
N ARG A 321 -21.88 -21.16 38.85
CA ARG A 321 -20.55 -20.66 38.53
C ARG A 321 -19.86 -21.47 37.42
N GLU A 322 -19.89 -22.79 37.50
CA GLU A 322 -19.26 -23.71 36.56
C GLU A 322 -20.04 -23.81 35.25
N ASN A 323 -21.37 -23.74 35.33
CA ASN A 323 -22.21 -23.73 34.13
C ASN A 323 -22.05 -22.43 33.34
N LEU A 324 -21.95 -21.28 34.00
CA LEU A 324 -21.63 -20.00 33.35
C LEU A 324 -20.24 -20.03 32.72
N LYS A 325 -19.24 -20.60 33.41
CA LYS A 325 -17.91 -20.81 32.83
C LYS A 325 -17.97 -21.67 31.57
N LYS A 326 -18.67 -22.80 31.60
CA LYS A 326 -18.84 -23.69 30.43
C LYS A 326 -19.48 -22.96 29.24
N ILE A 327 -20.48 -22.11 29.46
CA ILE A 327 -21.09 -21.32 28.39
C ILE A 327 -20.06 -20.40 27.73
N ILE A 328 -19.24 -19.72 28.53
CA ILE A 328 -18.21 -18.79 28.03
C ILE A 328 -17.05 -19.52 27.34
N ASP A 329 -16.63 -20.66 27.89
CA ASP A 329 -15.58 -21.48 27.29
C ASP A 329 -16.04 -22.12 25.98
N ASN A 330 -17.32 -22.54 25.88
CA ASN A 330 -17.93 -23.04 24.63
C ASN A 330 -17.93 -21.97 23.52
N GLU A 331 -18.20 -20.71 23.88
CA GLU A 331 -18.11 -19.58 22.96
C GLU A 331 -16.65 -19.24 22.58
N ASN A 332 -15.64 -19.79 23.27
CA ASN A 332 -14.22 -19.60 23.01
C ASN A 332 -13.80 -18.12 22.87
N ILE A 333 -14.48 -17.23 23.59
CA ILE A 333 -14.33 -15.77 23.48
C ILE A 333 -12.89 -15.35 23.78
N ARG A 334 -12.25 -16.03 24.74
CA ARG A 334 -10.85 -15.78 25.14
C ARG A 334 -9.87 -15.90 23.98
N ASN A 335 -9.98 -16.96 23.17
CA ASN A 335 -8.99 -17.23 22.13
C ASN A 335 -9.40 -16.73 20.75
N ARG A 336 -10.67 -16.36 20.56
CA ARG A 336 -11.24 -15.97 19.26
C ARG A 336 -10.40 -14.86 18.59
N GLY A 337 -10.17 -13.74 19.27
CA GLY A 337 -9.43 -12.61 18.69
C GLY A 337 -8.00 -12.95 18.27
N PHE A 338 -7.23 -13.59 19.17
CA PHE A 338 -5.84 -13.96 18.88
C PHE A 338 -5.74 -15.03 17.79
N ASN A 339 -6.65 -16.01 17.77
CA ASN A 339 -6.70 -17.01 16.70
C ASN A 339 -7.09 -16.37 15.35
N THR A 340 -7.99 -15.39 15.33
CA THR A 340 -8.32 -14.65 14.10
C THR A 340 -7.08 -13.94 13.55
N ALA A 341 -6.30 -13.27 14.39
CA ALA A 341 -5.07 -12.61 13.98
C ALA A 341 -4.02 -13.61 13.44
N ILE A 342 -3.83 -14.74 14.12
CA ILE A 342 -2.91 -15.79 13.66
C ILE A 342 -3.36 -16.39 12.33
N ASN A 343 -4.64 -16.77 12.22
CA ASN A 343 -5.17 -17.36 10.99
C ASN A 343 -5.11 -16.37 9.81
N SER A 344 -5.30 -15.08 10.09
CA SER A 344 -5.13 -14.02 9.09
C SER A 344 -3.70 -13.96 8.60
N ILE A 345 -2.69 -13.89 9.49
CA ILE A 345 -1.30 -13.78 9.05
C ILE A 345 -0.81 -15.05 8.34
N THR A 346 -1.16 -16.24 8.85
CA THR A 346 -0.75 -17.50 8.19
C THR A 346 -1.45 -17.67 6.85
N GLY A 347 -2.74 -17.33 6.76
CA GLY A 347 -3.48 -17.39 5.49
C GLY A 347 -2.93 -16.45 4.43
N ILE A 348 -2.48 -15.25 4.82
CA ILE A 348 -1.85 -14.28 3.92
C ILE A 348 -0.45 -14.77 3.49
N LEU A 349 0.35 -15.31 4.42
CA LEU A 349 1.66 -15.88 4.10
C LEU A 349 1.55 -17.04 3.08
N ASP A 350 0.56 -17.93 3.26
CA ASP A 350 0.29 -19.03 2.33
C ASP A 350 -0.16 -18.51 0.95
N THR A 351 -1.01 -17.49 0.91
CA THR A 351 -1.54 -16.90 -0.34
C THR A 351 -0.46 -16.11 -1.10
N SER A 352 0.38 -15.37 -0.38
CA SER A 352 1.45 -14.53 -0.92
C SER A 352 2.69 -15.32 -1.37
N LYS A 353 2.68 -16.66 -1.23
CA LYS A 353 3.80 -17.57 -1.49
C LYS A 353 5.05 -17.30 -0.64
N MET A 354 4.92 -16.50 0.42
CA MET A 354 5.93 -16.39 1.47
C MET A 354 5.70 -17.53 2.45
N GLY A 355 6.02 -18.76 2.03
CA GLY A 355 5.87 -19.94 2.89
C GLY A 355 6.72 -19.81 4.16
N TYR A 356 6.38 -20.63 5.16
CA TYR A 356 7.13 -20.73 6.42
C TYR A 356 7.35 -22.20 6.78
N GLN A 357 8.51 -22.52 7.38
CA GLN A 357 8.83 -23.88 7.84
C GLN A 357 8.47 -24.07 9.31
N TYR A 358 8.57 -23.01 10.12
CA TYR A 358 8.42 -23.10 11.58
C TYR A 358 7.36 -22.13 12.09
N VAL A 359 6.42 -22.65 12.89
CA VAL A 359 5.44 -21.87 13.64
C VAL A 359 5.38 -22.38 15.06
N GLU A 360 5.55 -21.46 16.00
CA GLU A 360 5.37 -21.70 17.42
C GLU A 360 4.30 -20.75 17.96
N ASN A 361 3.17 -21.30 18.36
CA ASN A 361 2.03 -20.55 18.87
C ASN A 361 1.81 -20.84 20.36
N LEU A 362 2.26 -19.92 21.21
CA LEU A 362 2.06 -19.94 22.66
C LEU A 362 0.74 -19.25 23.02
N LYS A 363 -0.36 -19.99 22.87
CA LYS A 363 -1.72 -19.46 23.08
C LYS A 363 -1.94 -18.81 24.45
N ASN A 364 -1.34 -19.36 25.51
CA ASN A 364 -1.50 -18.85 26.88
C ASN A 364 -0.72 -17.53 27.09
N ALA A 365 0.47 -17.45 26.49
CA ALA A 365 1.33 -16.26 26.55
C ALA A 365 0.90 -15.18 25.54
N ARG A 366 0.03 -15.52 24.57
CA ARG A 366 -0.35 -14.67 23.43
C ARG A 366 0.87 -14.24 22.62
N ASP A 367 1.76 -15.18 22.38
CA ASP A 367 2.97 -14.99 21.58
C ASP A 367 3.02 -16.02 20.45
N CYS A 368 3.25 -15.57 19.24
CA CYS A 368 3.35 -16.41 18.05
C CYS A 368 4.61 -16.04 17.27
N ILE A 369 5.46 -17.02 17.01
CA ILE A 369 6.70 -16.85 16.26
C ILE A 369 6.56 -17.67 14.98
N ILE A 370 6.70 -16.99 13.84
CA ILE A 370 6.70 -17.58 12.51
C ILE A 370 8.07 -17.32 11.89
N LYS A 371 8.72 -18.36 11.38
CA LYS A 371 10.01 -18.26 10.70
C LYS A 371 9.93 -18.94 9.35
N GLU A 372 10.57 -18.32 8.35
CA GLU A 372 10.72 -18.95 7.05
C GLU A 372 11.48 -20.28 7.15
N TYR A 373 12.54 -20.32 7.95
CA TYR A 373 13.40 -21.48 8.17
C TYR A 373 13.36 -21.92 9.64
N GLU A 374 13.46 -23.22 9.87
CA GLU A 374 13.50 -23.80 11.22
C GLU A 374 14.84 -23.53 11.94
N ASP A 375 15.94 -23.50 11.19
CA ASP A 375 17.28 -23.31 11.73
C ASP A 375 17.47 -21.91 12.35
N ALA A 376 18.14 -21.87 13.49
CA ALA A 376 18.45 -20.62 14.21
C ALA A 376 19.87 -20.09 13.92
N ASP A 377 20.71 -20.87 13.23
CA ASP A 377 22.10 -20.50 12.97
C ASP A 377 22.20 -19.55 11.76
N GLU A 378 22.46 -18.27 12.04
CA GLU A 378 22.60 -17.21 11.05
C GLU A 378 23.63 -17.51 9.94
N SER A 379 24.60 -18.39 10.21
CA SER A 379 25.66 -18.72 9.25
C SER A 379 25.22 -19.70 8.16
N GLN A 380 24.21 -20.53 8.45
CA GLN A 380 23.67 -21.54 7.53
C GLN A 380 22.44 -21.03 6.78
N LEU A 381 21.82 -19.98 7.31
CA LEU A 381 20.63 -19.39 6.74
C LEU A 381 20.92 -18.63 5.42
N PRO A 382 19.97 -18.64 4.47
CA PRO A 382 20.06 -17.83 3.27
C PRO A 382 20.16 -16.32 3.54
N ASP A 383 20.72 -15.59 2.57
CA ASP A 383 20.88 -14.13 2.59
C ASP A 383 19.55 -13.36 2.35
N GLU A 384 18.45 -14.09 2.10
CA GLU A 384 17.07 -13.60 2.01
C GLU A 384 16.22 -14.45 2.96
N ARG A 385 15.69 -13.85 4.02
CA ARG A 385 14.85 -14.54 5.01
C ARG A 385 14.01 -13.56 5.80
N TYR A 386 12.97 -14.07 6.44
CA TYR A 386 12.19 -13.31 7.41
C TYR A 386 11.83 -14.11 8.67
N GLN A 387 11.61 -13.37 9.75
CA GLN A 387 11.02 -13.85 10.99
C GLN A 387 9.93 -12.86 11.42
N VAL A 388 8.77 -13.38 11.78
CA VAL A 388 7.64 -12.62 12.31
C VAL A 388 7.39 -13.06 13.75
N ARG A 389 7.24 -12.10 14.64
CA ARG A 389 6.75 -12.31 16.01
C ARG A 389 5.51 -11.47 16.22
N LEU A 390 4.42 -12.12 16.60
CA LEU A 390 3.16 -11.50 16.95
C LEU A 390 2.93 -11.68 18.45
N THR A 391 3.02 -10.60 19.22
CA THR A 391 2.87 -10.63 20.67
C THR A 391 1.80 -9.63 21.10
N TYR A 392 0.90 -10.06 21.98
CA TYR A 392 -0.08 -9.17 22.59
C TYR A 392 0.44 -8.63 23.93
N TYR A 393 0.41 -7.32 24.11
CA TYR A 393 0.85 -6.65 25.33
C TYR A 393 -0.31 -5.91 26.01
N ASP A 394 -0.49 -6.17 27.30
CA ASP A 394 -1.35 -5.39 28.19
C ASP A 394 -0.54 -4.30 28.91
N GLN A 395 -1.24 -3.31 29.46
CA GLN A 395 -0.67 -2.18 30.18
C GLN A 395 0.22 -2.64 31.35
N GLU A 396 -0.18 -3.65 32.12
CA GLU A 396 0.63 -4.18 33.21
C GLU A 396 1.95 -4.78 32.69
N GLN A 397 1.90 -5.56 31.61
CA GLN A 397 3.09 -6.13 30.99
C GLN A 397 4.03 -5.05 30.46
N LEU A 398 3.49 -4.03 29.79
CA LEU A 398 4.27 -2.89 29.30
C LEU A 398 4.96 -2.14 30.43
N THR A 399 4.28 -1.94 31.57
CA THR A 399 4.94 -1.30 32.72
C THR A 399 6.09 -2.12 33.27
N ALA A 400 5.95 -3.45 33.36
CA ALA A 400 7.03 -4.34 33.78
C ALA A 400 8.20 -4.29 32.77
N ASP A 401 7.91 -4.35 31.48
CA ASP A 401 8.92 -4.31 30.41
C ASP A 401 9.66 -2.98 30.37
N ARG A 402 8.97 -1.85 30.62
CA ARG A 402 9.60 -0.53 30.78
C ARG A 402 10.60 -0.53 31.93
N THR A 403 10.23 -1.07 33.09
CA THR A 403 11.17 -1.15 34.23
C THR A 403 12.35 -2.09 33.96
N ALA A 404 12.14 -3.19 33.22
CA ALA A 404 13.20 -4.10 32.82
C ALA A 404 14.16 -3.43 31.82
N TYR A 405 13.62 -2.69 30.85
CA TYR A 405 14.40 -1.95 29.86
C TYR A 405 15.26 -0.85 30.51
N ASP A 406 14.71 -0.12 31.49
CA ASP A 406 15.46 0.89 32.24
C ASP A 406 16.64 0.29 33.01
N LYS A 407 16.41 -0.83 33.71
CA LYS A 407 17.47 -1.56 34.43
C LYS A 407 18.53 -2.10 33.50
N GLN A 408 18.13 -2.62 32.33
CA GLN A 408 19.08 -3.09 31.32
C GLN A 408 19.94 -1.93 30.80
N TYR A 409 19.31 -0.80 30.49
CA TYR A 409 20.02 0.39 30.03
C TYR A 409 21.02 0.89 31.08
N GLU A 410 20.61 0.98 32.34
CA GLU A 410 21.47 1.39 33.45
C GLU A 410 22.66 0.43 33.63
N ALA A 411 22.42 -0.89 33.55
CA ALA A 411 23.49 -1.89 33.61
C ALA A 411 24.49 -1.75 32.46
N PHE A 412 24.01 -1.51 31.22
CA PHE A 412 24.88 -1.24 30.09
C PHE A 412 25.70 0.04 30.28
N TYR A 413 25.07 1.10 30.79
CA TYR A 413 25.72 2.37 31.05
C TYR A 413 26.86 2.23 32.07
N VAL A 414 26.61 1.53 33.19
CA VAL A 414 27.63 1.24 34.22
C VAL A 414 28.80 0.45 33.63
N GLU A 415 28.52 -0.58 32.83
CA GLU A 415 29.58 -1.41 32.25
C GLU A 415 30.41 -0.66 31.18
N VAL A 416 29.77 0.25 30.41
CA VAL A 416 30.48 1.13 29.47
C VAL A 416 31.36 2.13 30.21
N ILE A 417 30.90 2.71 31.34
CA ILE A 417 31.73 3.59 32.18
C ILE A 417 32.91 2.81 32.75
N ARG A 418 32.68 1.61 33.26
CA ARG A 418 33.77 0.77 33.77
C ARG A 418 34.84 0.51 32.70
N LEU A 419 34.44 0.21 31.47
CA LEU A 419 35.37 0.04 30.36
C LEU A 419 36.11 1.34 30.04
N TRP A 420 35.39 2.46 30.03
CA TRP A 420 35.95 3.78 29.83
C TRP A 420 37.05 4.10 30.84
N ASP A 421 36.81 3.85 32.12
CA ASP A 421 37.77 4.12 33.20
C ASP A 421 39.04 3.27 33.05
N VAL A 422 38.91 1.99 32.71
CA VAL A 422 40.05 1.10 32.46
C VAL A 422 40.88 1.59 31.26
N ILE A 423 40.22 1.96 30.16
CA ILE A 423 40.91 2.46 28.96
C ILE A 423 41.57 3.81 29.24
N GLU A 424 40.91 4.68 30.01
CA GLU A 424 41.45 5.98 30.39
C GLU A 424 42.70 5.81 31.25
N GLU A 425 42.64 5.02 32.33
CA GLU A 425 43.82 4.74 33.17
C GLU A 425 44.97 4.15 32.37
N MET A 426 44.70 3.21 31.46
CA MET A 426 45.73 2.63 30.61
C MET A 426 46.30 3.62 29.60
N TYR A 427 45.47 4.49 29.04
CA TYR A 427 45.91 5.58 28.18
C TYR A 427 46.82 6.53 28.96
N GLN A 428 46.43 6.93 30.17
CA GLN A 428 47.20 7.80 31.06
C GLN A 428 48.56 7.19 31.44
N MET A 429 48.63 5.87 31.67
CA MET A 429 49.87 5.16 31.98
C MET A 429 50.85 5.07 30.79
N LYS A 430 50.33 4.89 29.57
CA LYS A 430 51.15 4.56 28.38
C LYS A 430 51.30 5.70 27.39
N LYS A 431 50.61 6.83 27.57
CA LYS A 431 50.73 7.99 26.68
C LYS A 431 52.16 8.53 26.69
N THR A 432 52.64 8.87 25.50
CA THR A 432 53.97 9.45 25.27
C THR A 432 53.91 10.96 25.03
N LYS A 433 52.75 11.48 24.63
CA LYS A 433 52.50 12.92 24.41
C LYS A 433 51.62 13.48 25.53
N ILE A 434 51.85 14.75 25.86
CA ILE A 434 51.08 15.49 26.85
C ILE A 434 49.84 16.05 26.16
N ASP A 435 48.65 15.73 26.67
CA ASP A 435 47.39 16.22 26.12
C ASP A 435 46.99 17.57 26.73
N PHE A 436 45.97 18.22 26.16
CA PHE A 436 45.47 19.50 26.65
C PHE A 436 44.99 19.42 28.10
N ASP A 437 44.33 18.33 28.50
CA ASP A 437 43.88 18.13 29.89
C ASP A 437 45.05 18.01 30.88
N ASP A 438 46.17 17.42 30.46
CA ASP A 438 47.38 17.39 31.28
C ASP A 438 48.02 18.77 31.40
N LEU A 439 48.03 19.51 30.29
CA LEU A 439 48.58 20.85 30.23
C LEU A 439 47.73 21.80 31.08
N SER A 440 46.42 21.69 31.00
CA SER A 440 45.45 22.48 31.76
C SER A 440 45.61 22.19 33.26
N GLY A 441 45.68 20.91 33.67
CA GLY A 441 45.92 20.52 35.05
C GLY A 441 47.25 21.04 35.61
N LYS A 442 48.34 20.96 34.83
CA LYS A 442 49.66 21.48 35.22
C LYS A 442 49.67 23.01 35.34
N LEU A 443 48.96 23.71 34.47
CA LEU A 443 48.92 25.18 34.43
C LEU A 443 47.85 25.79 35.34
N LEU A 444 46.89 25.00 35.82
CA LEU A 444 45.74 25.44 36.63
C LEU A 444 46.17 26.33 37.81
N LYS A 445 47.17 25.89 38.58
CA LYS A 445 47.68 26.64 39.74
C LYS A 445 48.29 28.00 39.35
N LYS A 446 48.93 28.09 38.18
CA LYS A 446 49.52 29.35 37.68
C LYS A 446 48.45 30.29 37.14
N ILE A 447 47.45 29.74 36.44
CA ILE A 447 46.31 30.49 35.90
C ILE A 447 45.48 31.07 37.05
N ASN A 448 45.15 30.26 38.06
CA ASN A 448 44.37 30.70 39.21
C ASN A 448 45.10 31.79 40.03
N LYS A 449 46.42 31.66 40.23
CA LYS A 449 47.24 32.72 40.86
C LYS A 449 47.26 34.03 40.09
N ARG A 450 47.30 33.98 38.76
CA ARG A 450 47.29 35.18 37.93
C ARG A 450 45.92 35.86 37.97
N ARG A 451 44.83 35.09 37.86
CA ARG A 451 43.46 35.61 37.92
C ARG A 451 43.09 36.23 39.27
N THR A 452 43.50 35.62 40.38
CA THR A 452 43.32 36.23 41.72
C THR A 452 44.12 37.51 41.88
N SER A 453 45.31 37.60 41.28
CA SER A 453 46.08 38.86 41.21
C SER A 453 45.39 39.94 40.37
N ASP A 454 44.59 39.54 39.38
CA ASP A 454 43.83 40.42 38.49
C ASP A 454 42.42 40.75 39.04
N GLY A 455 42.07 40.29 40.24
CA GLY A 455 40.80 40.60 40.92
C GLY A 455 39.59 39.75 40.50
N PHE A 456 39.82 38.64 39.78
CA PHE A 456 38.78 37.69 39.41
C PHE A 456 38.66 36.55 40.43
N ASP A 457 37.43 36.06 40.65
CA ASP A 457 37.17 34.89 41.50
C ASP A 457 37.91 33.65 40.99
N GLN A 458 38.34 32.83 41.96
CA GLN A 458 39.02 31.58 41.66
C GLN A 458 38.01 30.58 41.09
N PHE A 459 38.20 30.19 39.83
CA PHE A 459 37.47 29.07 39.25
C PHE A 459 38.06 27.76 39.82
N GLU A 460 37.23 27.02 40.55
CA GLU A 460 37.44 25.59 40.77
C GLU A 460 36.97 24.86 39.50
N TYR A 461 37.90 24.58 38.60
CA TYR A 461 37.67 23.54 37.59
C TYR A 461 37.62 22.20 38.32
N ASN A 462 36.43 21.76 38.74
CA ASN A 462 36.22 20.37 39.12
C ASN A 462 36.27 19.54 37.83
N LEU A 463 37.42 18.95 37.53
CA LEU A 463 37.55 17.99 36.41
C LEU A 463 36.55 16.82 36.54
N SER A 464 36.11 16.50 37.76
CA SER A 464 35.13 15.45 38.05
C SER A 464 33.67 15.81 37.74
N GLU A 465 33.34 17.10 37.60
CA GLU A 465 31.97 17.58 37.35
C GLU A 465 31.97 18.52 36.12
N LYS A 466 32.49 18.03 34.99
CA LYS A 466 32.16 18.69 33.71
C LYS A 466 30.67 18.43 33.43
N GLU A 467 29.81 19.44 33.59
CA GLU A 467 28.40 19.39 33.17
C GLU A 467 28.27 19.08 31.66
N TRP A 468 29.30 19.42 30.89
CA TRP A 468 29.42 19.14 29.47
C TRP A 468 30.54 18.14 29.19
N ASN A 469 30.17 16.96 28.69
CA ASN A 469 31.12 16.00 28.15
C ASN A 469 31.36 16.29 26.66
N GLU A 470 32.61 16.20 26.19
CA GLU A 470 32.99 16.35 24.76
C GLU A 470 32.29 15.36 23.81
N VAL A 471 31.53 14.42 24.38
CA VAL A 471 30.76 13.38 23.73
C VAL A 471 29.38 13.87 23.29
N THR A 472 28.67 14.65 24.12
CA THR A 472 27.27 15.05 23.90
C THR A 472 26.95 16.41 24.54
N PHE A 473 26.01 17.14 23.93
CA PHE A 473 25.52 18.41 24.50
C PHE A 473 24.70 18.19 25.78
N VAL A 474 24.65 19.22 26.63
CA VAL A 474 23.86 19.18 27.87
C VAL A 474 22.38 18.97 27.52
N LYS A 475 21.77 17.94 28.12
CA LYS A 475 20.36 17.61 27.91
C LYS A 475 19.47 18.68 28.57
N PRO A 476 18.42 19.19 27.91
CA PRO A 476 17.40 19.97 28.59
C PRO A 476 16.70 19.12 29.66
N GLN A 477 16.17 19.75 30.72
CA GLN A 477 15.41 19.01 31.72
C GLN A 477 14.18 18.34 31.08
N ASP A 478 13.99 17.06 31.37
CA ASP A 478 12.88 16.29 30.83
C ASP A 478 11.55 16.82 31.38
N THR A 479 10.60 17.07 30.48
CA THR A 479 9.20 17.35 30.85
C THR A 479 8.52 16.09 31.40
N ASP A 480 7.42 16.24 32.14
CA ASP A 480 6.72 15.06 32.71
C ASP A 480 6.20 14.11 31.64
N VAL A 481 5.81 14.63 30.47
CA VAL A 481 5.43 13.80 29.30
C VAL A 481 6.63 13.01 28.76
N GLN A 482 7.82 13.61 28.71
CA GLN A 482 9.05 12.94 28.27
C GLN A 482 9.56 11.91 29.29
N LYS A 483 9.33 12.14 30.59
CA LYS A 483 9.62 11.14 31.63
C LYS A 483 8.73 9.90 31.47
N MET A 484 7.46 10.10 31.14
CA MET A 484 6.52 9.00 30.89
C MET A 484 6.78 8.28 29.55
N ASN A 485 7.39 8.96 28.57
CA ASN A 485 7.69 8.45 27.23
C ASN A 485 9.17 8.60 26.88
N ARG A 486 10.04 7.90 27.61
CA ARG A 486 11.49 8.08 27.49
C ARG A 486 12.05 7.37 26.24
N SER A 487 12.65 8.15 25.34
CA SER A 487 13.17 7.65 24.05
C SER A 487 14.63 7.20 24.08
N TYR A 488 15.39 7.60 25.10
CA TYR A 488 16.82 7.28 25.28
C TYR A 488 17.73 7.68 24.11
N THR A 489 17.30 8.55 23.21
CA THR A 489 18.01 8.83 21.95
C THR A 489 19.38 9.47 22.19
N ILE A 490 19.41 10.51 23.03
CA ILE A 490 20.63 11.25 23.37
C ILE A 490 21.58 10.35 24.15
N GLU A 491 21.05 9.61 25.13
CA GLU A 491 21.87 8.77 25.99
C GLU A 491 22.46 7.58 25.21
N LYS A 492 21.72 7.01 24.25
CA LYS A 492 22.25 6.01 23.30
C LYS A 492 23.31 6.57 22.38
N GLU A 493 23.14 7.80 21.89
CA GLU A 493 24.16 8.47 21.05
C GLU A 493 25.45 8.71 21.83
N GLU A 494 25.34 9.07 23.10
CA GLU A 494 26.47 9.21 24.01
C GLU A 494 27.27 7.91 24.12
N ILE A 495 26.59 6.79 24.38
CA ILE A 495 27.24 5.47 24.46
C ILE A 495 27.95 5.14 23.13
N LYS A 496 27.30 5.35 21.99
CA LYS A 496 27.90 5.10 20.67
C LYS A 496 29.17 5.92 20.46
N LYS A 497 29.15 7.22 20.79
CA LYS A 497 30.32 8.09 20.67
C LYS A 497 31.43 7.72 21.66
N ARG A 498 31.09 7.34 22.90
CA ARG A 498 32.08 6.83 23.87
C ARG A 498 32.81 5.60 23.32
N ILE A 499 32.08 4.65 22.71
CA ILE A 499 32.69 3.45 22.10
C ILE A 499 33.67 3.81 20.98
N VAL A 500 33.34 4.79 20.13
CA VAL A 500 34.24 5.28 19.08
C VAL A 500 35.51 5.89 19.68
N ILE A 501 35.37 6.77 20.69
CA ILE A 501 36.52 7.42 21.34
C ILE A 501 37.40 6.40 22.06
N MET A 502 36.83 5.37 22.70
CA MET A 502 37.58 4.28 23.32
C MET A 502 38.44 3.53 22.30
N ASN A 503 37.90 3.24 21.11
CA ASN A 503 38.66 2.63 20.01
C ASN A 503 39.80 3.53 19.51
N GLU A 504 39.56 4.83 19.40
CA GLU A 504 40.61 5.79 19.01
C GLU A 504 41.72 5.86 20.06
N LYS A 505 41.39 5.87 21.35
CA LYS A 505 42.37 5.88 22.45
C LYS A 505 43.21 4.60 22.45
N LEU A 506 42.60 3.44 22.26
CA LEU A 506 43.34 2.17 22.13
C LEU A 506 44.30 2.18 20.93
N THR A 507 43.82 2.69 19.78
CA THR A 507 44.64 2.81 18.56
C THR A 507 45.82 3.76 18.77
N LYS A 508 45.62 4.91 19.44
CA LYS A 508 46.68 5.86 19.78
C LYS A 508 47.71 5.29 20.76
N THR A 509 47.26 4.48 21.73
CA THR A 509 48.13 3.90 22.78
C THR A 509 49.05 2.82 22.22
N TYR A 510 48.51 1.92 21.41
CA TYR A 510 49.22 0.71 20.99
C TYR A 510 49.67 0.71 19.52
N ALA A 511 49.18 1.63 18.70
CA ALA A 511 49.44 1.68 17.26
C ALA A 511 49.26 0.30 16.60
N ASN A 512 50.34 -0.33 16.11
CA ASN A 512 50.32 -1.65 15.46
C ASN A 512 50.70 -2.80 16.41
N GLN A 513 50.95 -2.55 17.69
CA GLN A 513 51.34 -3.58 18.64
C GLN A 513 50.09 -4.23 19.26
N ASN A 514 50.10 -5.56 19.38
CA ASN A 514 48.99 -6.32 19.95
C ASN A 514 49.42 -7.06 21.24
N PRO A 515 49.65 -6.33 22.35
CA PRO A 515 49.92 -6.96 23.63
C PRO A 515 48.65 -7.63 24.20
N VAL A 516 48.83 -8.59 25.11
CA VAL A 516 47.74 -9.36 25.73
C VAL A 516 46.66 -8.46 26.34
N GLU A 517 47.06 -7.37 26.99
CA GLU A 517 46.15 -6.37 27.58
C GLU A 517 45.25 -5.70 26.54
N ARG A 518 45.79 -5.40 25.35
CA ARG A 518 45.01 -4.80 24.24
C ARG A 518 43.96 -5.78 23.74
N VAL A 519 44.35 -7.04 23.54
CA VAL A 519 43.43 -8.09 23.06
C VAL A 519 42.27 -8.26 24.02
N ALA A 520 42.52 -8.34 25.33
CA ALA A 520 41.47 -8.49 26.34
C ALA A 520 40.46 -7.32 26.33
N ILE A 521 40.94 -6.09 26.11
CA ILE A 521 40.08 -4.91 26.04
C ILE A 521 39.32 -4.86 24.73
N GLU A 522 39.98 -5.15 23.61
CA GLU A 522 39.32 -5.20 22.29
C GLU A 522 38.23 -6.27 22.27
N GLU A 523 38.46 -7.45 22.86
CA GLU A 523 37.43 -8.49 23.04
C GLU A 523 36.25 -7.97 23.87
N ARG A 524 36.51 -7.31 25.00
CA ARG A 524 35.44 -6.76 25.85
C ARG A 524 34.67 -5.63 25.16
N LEU A 525 35.37 -4.74 24.47
CA LEU A 525 34.77 -3.64 23.72
C LEU A 525 33.92 -4.17 22.56
N ALA A 526 34.42 -5.16 21.82
CA ALA A 526 33.66 -5.82 20.75
C ALA A 526 32.41 -6.52 21.28
N PHE A 527 32.51 -7.21 22.43
CA PHE A 527 31.38 -7.83 23.10
C PHE A 527 30.31 -6.80 23.49
N ILE A 528 30.70 -5.72 24.19
CA ILE A 528 29.77 -4.67 24.63
C ILE A 528 29.15 -3.97 23.42
N SER A 529 29.94 -3.68 22.38
CA SER A 529 29.44 -3.08 21.14
C SER A 529 28.39 -3.97 20.46
N LYS A 530 28.62 -5.28 20.39
CA LYS A 530 27.68 -6.25 19.82
C LYS A 530 26.39 -6.33 20.64
N GLU A 531 26.49 -6.49 21.95
CA GLU A 531 25.32 -6.56 22.84
C GLU A 531 24.54 -5.24 22.84
N PHE A 532 25.22 -4.09 22.83
CA PHE A 532 24.57 -2.79 22.72
C PHE A 532 23.89 -2.61 21.36
N ALA A 533 24.48 -3.09 20.27
CA ALA A 533 23.84 -3.07 18.95
C ALA A 533 22.58 -3.93 18.89
N ARG A 534 22.56 -5.07 19.60
CA ARG A 534 21.40 -5.94 19.78
C ARG A 534 20.32 -5.28 20.65
N PHE A 535 20.70 -4.65 21.76
CA PHE A 535 19.79 -3.87 22.60
C PHE A 535 19.18 -2.69 21.82
N ASP A 536 19.99 -1.97 21.06
CA ASP A 536 19.52 -0.90 20.18
C ASP A 536 18.68 -1.42 19.01
N TYR A 537 18.76 -2.71 18.68
CA TYR A 537 17.87 -3.35 17.72
C TYR A 537 16.51 -3.68 18.34
N GLN A 538 16.40 -3.96 19.64
CA GLN A 538 15.11 -4.20 20.31
C GLN A 538 14.18 -2.98 20.31
N ILE A 539 12.87 -3.24 20.38
CA ILE A 539 11.83 -2.21 20.45
C ILE A 539 11.91 -1.53 21.82
N ASN A 540 11.70 -0.22 21.86
CA ASN A 540 11.56 0.50 23.14
C ASN A 540 10.13 0.32 23.69
N PRO A 541 9.93 -0.30 24.86
CA PRO A 541 8.59 -0.50 25.43
C PRO A 541 7.84 0.81 25.75
N TYR A 542 8.54 1.93 25.86
CA TYR A 542 7.92 3.25 26.02
C TYR A 542 7.20 3.76 24.76
N HIS A 543 7.56 3.24 23.58
CA HIS A 543 6.90 3.62 22.32
C HIS A 543 5.75 2.67 21.96
N VAL A 544 5.52 1.64 22.77
CA VAL A 544 4.45 0.65 22.58
C VAL A 544 3.27 1.02 23.48
N GLN A 545 2.09 0.93 22.90
CA GLN A 545 0.80 1.05 23.59
C GLN A 545 0.13 -0.34 23.68
N PRO A 546 -0.82 -0.55 24.60
CA PRO A 546 -1.52 -1.82 24.72
C PRO A 546 -2.18 -2.26 23.42
N GLY A 547 -1.99 -3.52 23.04
CA GLY A 547 -2.40 -4.02 21.75
C GLY A 547 -1.56 -5.18 21.22
N ILE A 548 -1.70 -5.42 19.92
CA ILE A 548 -0.91 -6.41 19.20
C ILE A 548 0.32 -5.74 18.62
N VAL A 549 1.50 -6.22 19.01
CA VAL A 549 2.76 -5.85 18.38
C VAL A 549 3.17 -6.93 17.40
N LEU A 550 3.34 -6.53 16.15
CA LEU A 550 3.92 -7.32 15.08
C LEU A 550 5.37 -6.86 14.88
N ASP A 551 6.32 -7.69 15.30
CA ASP A 551 7.75 -7.47 15.11
C ASP A 551 8.25 -8.35 13.96
N VAL A 552 8.72 -7.73 12.89
CA VAL A 552 9.22 -8.41 11.69
C VAL A 552 10.69 -8.09 11.51
N ASP A 553 11.51 -9.14 11.56
CA ASP A 553 12.93 -9.10 11.26
C ASP A 553 13.12 -9.67 9.84
N ILE A 554 13.61 -8.84 8.92
CA ILE A 554 13.82 -9.20 7.51
C ILE A 554 15.30 -9.05 7.20
N THR A 555 15.92 -10.10 6.67
CA THR A 555 17.24 -10.03 6.06
C THR A 555 17.08 -10.11 4.56
N SER A 556 17.62 -9.13 3.83
CA SER A 556 17.46 -9.07 2.38
C SER A 556 18.71 -8.55 1.68
N ILE A 557 18.90 -8.95 0.42
CA ILE A 557 20.01 -8.51 -0.42
C ILE A 557 19.71 -7.11 -0.94
N LYS A 558 20.62 -6.16 -0.68
CA LYS A 558 20.48 -4.72 -1.02
C LYS A 558 20.01 -4.46 -2.45
N ARG A 559 20.46 -5.29 -3.41
CA ARG A 559 20.15 -5.16 -4.83
C ARG A 559 18.82 -5.78 -5.25
N LYS A 560 18.37 -6.86 -4.60
CA LYS A 560 17.20 -7.64 -5.03
C LYS A 560 15.95 -7.28 -4.24
N LYS A 561 16.05 -7.10 -2.92
CA LYS A 561 14.95 -6.69 -2.03
C LYS A 561 13.67 -7.54 -2.18
N TYR A 562 13.80 -8.82 -2.54
CA TYR A 562 12.65 -9.66 -2.87
C TYR A 562 11.76 -9.91 -1.65
N THR A 563 12.37 -10.44 -0.58
CA THR A 563 11.68 -10.73 0.69
C THR A 563 11.09 -9.47 1.30
N LEU A 564 11.81 -8.36 1.17
CA LEU A 564 11.42 -7.05 1.65
C LEU A 564 10.12 -6.55 0.97
N ASN A 565 10.05 -6.58 -0.37
CA ASN A 565 8.86 -6.15 -1.11
C ASN A 565 7.67 -7.10 -0.92
N ALA A 566 7.92 -8.41 -0.90
CA ALA A 566 6.88 -9.39 -0.67
C ALA A 566 6.24 -9.22 0.73
N MET A 567 7.07 -8.96 1.75
CA MET A 567 6.60 -8.72 3.11
C MET A 567 5.78 -7.43 3.23
N ALA A 568 6.11 -6.37 2.48
CA ALA A 568 5.30 -5.15 2.46
C ALA A 568 3.85 -5.43 2.03
N ASN A 569 3.66 -6.29 1.03
CA ASN A 569 2.31 -6.69 0.59
C ASN A 569 1.57 -7.49 1.67
N VAL A 570 2.25 -8.45 2.31
CA VAL A 570 1.71 -9.24 3.42
C VAL A 570 1.25 -8.33 4.56
N LEU A 571 2.06 -7.34 4.92
CA LEU A 571 1.76 -6.43 6.02
C LEU A 571 0.56 -5.55 5.74
N ASN A 572 0.45 -5.01 4.53
CA ASN A 572 -0.72 -4.19 4.17
C ASN A 572 -2.01 -5.01 4.20
N GLU A 573 -1.98 -6.24 3.67
CA GLU A 573 -3.14 -7.14 3.71
C GLU A 573 -3.49 -7.55 5.15
N PHE A 574 -2.48 -7.84 5.98
CA PHE A 574 -2.68 -8.19 7.38
C PHE A 574 -3.30 -7.04 8.17
N LEU A 575 -2.80 -5.81 7.98
CA LEU A 575 -3.34 -4.64 8.66
C LEU A 575 -4.80 -4.38 8.25
N HIS A 576 -5.15 -4.52 6.97
CA HIS A 576 -6.55 -4.43 6.54
C HIS A 576 -7.43 -5.58 7.08
N GLY A 577 -6.85 -6.75 7.32
CA GLY A 577 -7.58 -7.93 7.84
C GLY A 577 -7.82 -7.93 9.34
N VAL A 578 -6.99 -7.21 10.13
CA VAL A 578 -7.03 -7.24 11.60
C VAL A 578 -7.44 -5.89 12.21
N SER A 579 -7.11 -4.78 11.54
CA SER A 579 -7.51 -3.43 11.96
C SER A 579 -8.81 -3.01 11.28
N LYS A 580 -9.70 -2.35 12.02
CA LYS A 580 -10.87 -1.66 11.47
C LYS A 580 -10.49 -0.44 10.60
N GLY A 581 -9.20 -0.09 10.55
CA GLY A 581 -8.70 1.13 9.94
C GLY A 581 -8.88 2.33 10.88
N PHE A 582 -7.98 3.30 10.82
CA PHE A 582 -8.12 4.54 11.58
C PHE A 582 -9.16 5.43 10.89
N GLN A 583 -10.34 5.58 11.49
CA GLN A 583 -11.32 6.57 11.07
C GLN A 583 -10.95 7.94 11.68
N ASP A 584 -9.98 8.64 11.07
CA ASP A 584 -9.72 10.02 11.47
C ASP A 584 -10.87 10.91 10.99
N ALA A 585 -11.68 11.41 11.92
CA ALA A 585 -12.68 12.43 11.63
C ALA A 585 -12.05 13.70 11.01
N ALA A 586 -10.76 13.97 11.29
CA ALA A 586 -10.02 15.06 10.66
C ALA A 586 -9.66 14.78 9.18
N PHE A 587 -9.44 13.52 8.78
CA PHE A 587 -9.28 13.17 7.35
C PHE A 587 -10.62 13.06 6.62
N ALA A 588 -11.68 12.58 7.27
CA ALA A 588 -13.02 12.55 6.66
C ALA A 588 -13.52 13.97 6.32
N SER A 589 -13.28 14.94 7.19
CA SER A 589 -13.54 16.36 6.92
C SER A 589 -12.58 16.94 5.87
N PHE A 590 -11.34 16.43 5.75
CA PHE A 590 -10.40 16.81 4.68
C PHE A 590 -10.78 16.21 3.32
N SER A 591 -11.35 15.00 3.28
CA SER A 591 -11.91 14.37 2.09
C SER A 591 -13.13 15.14 1.58
N ARG A 592 -13.97 15.66 2.49
CA ARG A 592 -15.07 16.57 2.15
C ARG A 592 -14.58 17.97 1.74
N ARG A 593 -13.42 18.45 2.22
CA ARG A 593 -12.82 19.72 1.74
C ARG A 593 -12.07 19.61 0.41
N ARG A 594 -11.62 18.40 0.00
CA ARG A 594 -11.12 18.14 -1.35
C ARG A 594 -12.23 17.91 -2.39
N SER A 595 -13.50 17.92 -2.00
CA SER A 595 -14.62 17.84 -2.95
C SER A 595 -14.90 19.15 -3.71
N THR A 596 -14.00 20.14 -3.64
CA THR A 596 -13.99 21.31 -4.52
C THR A 596 -12.83 21.29 -5.52
N ILE A 597 -12.15 20.15 -5.68
CA ILE A 597 -11.28 19.90 -6.83
C ILE A 597 -12.15 19.42 -7.98
N ARG A 598 -12.24 20.23 -9.03
CA ARG A 598 -12.97 19.96 -10.29
C ARG A 598 -12.72 18.52 -10.77
N GLU A 599 -13.79 17.87 -11.22
CA GLU A 599 -13.77 16.55 -11.86
C GLU A 599 -12.89 16.48 -13.13
N ASP A 600 -12.36 17.62 -13.61
CA ASP A 600 -11.47 17.72 -14.78
C ASP A 600 -10.09 17.05 -14.60
N ILE A 601 -9.68 16.68 -13.37
CA ILE A 601 -8.36 16.06 -13.11
C ILE A 601 -8.37 14.52 -13.22
N ASN A 602 -9.54 13.90 -13.38
CA ASN A 602 -9.67 12.46 -13.67
C ASN A 602 -9.71 12.11 -15.17
N GLN A 603 -9.28 13.01 -16.05
CA GLN A 603 -9.10 12.67 -17.47
C GLN A 603 -7.90 11.72 -17.66
N SER A 604 -8.18 10.43 -17.64
CA SER A 604 -7.31 9.42 -18.25
C SER A 604 -7.15 9.73 -19.74
N PHE A 605 -5.92 9.61 -20.27
CA PHE A 605 -5.66 9.75 -21.71
C PHE A 605 -6.47 8.72 -22.50
N GLY A 606 -7.54 9.18 -23.15
CA GLY A 606 -8.30 8.40 -24.14
C GLY A 606 -9.80 8.29 -23.86
N ALA A 607 -10.52 9.41 -23.80
CA ALA A 607 -11.96 9.41 -24.05
C ALA A 607 -12.29 10.58 -24.98
N ALA A 608 -12.55 10.28 -26.25
CA ALA A 608 -13.16 11.21 -27.17
C ALA A 608 -14.64 11.36 -26.81
N GLU A 609 -15.08 12.60 -26.59
CA GLU A 609 -16.46 12.96 -26.32
C GLU A 609 -17.38 12.42 -27.42
N THR A 610 -18.35 11.60 -27.04
CA THR A 610 -19.50 11.27 -27.90
C THR A 610 -20.67 12.10 -27.37
N SER A 611 -20.91 13.25 -27.99
CA SER A 611 -22.16 13.97 -27.86
C SER A 611 -23.25 13.23 -28.63
N GLU A 612 -24.15 12.56 -27.91
CA GLU A 612 -25.40 12.04 -28.48
C GLU A 612 -26.59 12.91 -28.05
N ASP A 613 -27.20 13.49 -29.08
CA ASP A 613 -28.42 14.27 -29.08
C ASP A 613 -29.64 13.44 -28.61
N ASN A 614 -30.32 13.92 -27.57
CA ASN A 614 -31.66 13.43 -27.22
C ASN A 614 -32.72 14.03 -28.14
N TYR A 615 -32.99 13.37 -29.27
CA TYR A 615 -34.26 13.46 -29.98
C TYR A 615 -35.14 12.27 -29.62
N GLN A 616 -36.12 12.46 -28.73
CA GLN A 616 -37.31 11.59 -28.66
C GLN A 616 -38.60 12.40 -28.54
N MET A 617 -39.19 12.57 -29.73
CA MET A 617 -40.60 12.62 -30.11
C MET A 617 -41.66 12.53 -28.99
N ASN A 618 -42.41 13.62 -28.87
CA ASN A 618 -43.73 13.67 -28.24
C ASN A 618 -44.74 12.81 -29.01
N PHE A 619 -45.42 11.90 -28.32
CA PHE A 619 -46.74 11.42 -28.72
C PHE A 619 -47.76 11.94 -27.70
N LEU A 620 -48.62 12.85 -28.17
CA LEU A 620 -49.84 13.27 -27.49
C LEU A 620 -50.94 12.25 -27.80
N GLU A 621 -51.62 11.74 -26.79
CA GLU A 621 -53.01 11.34 -26.89
C GLU A 621 -53.82 12.05 -25.81
N GLU A 622 -54.83 12.78 -26.28
CA GLU A 622 -55.75 13.61 -25.52
C GLU A 622 -56.69 12.76 -24.68
N THR A 623 -56.93 13.18 -23.43
CA THR A 623 -58.29 13.15 -22.88
C THR A 623 -58.46 14.26 -21.84
N SER A 624 -59.57 14.96 -22.02
CA SER A 624 -60.05 16.18 -21.38
C SER A 624 -60.33 16.06 -19.88
N THR A 625 -59.98 17.09 -19.09
CA THR A 625 -60.93 17.96 -18.33
C THR A 625 -60.17 18.95 -17.42
N THR A 626 -60.24 20.24 -17.78
CA THR A 626 -60.60 21.41 -16.95
C THR A 626 -60.26 21.37 -15.45
N GLU A 627 -59.51 22.31 -14.84
CA GLU A 627 -59.78 23.75 -14.79
C GLU A 627 -58.61 24.56 -14.16
N THR A 628 -58.29 25.73 -14.74
CA THR A 628 -57.77 27.02 -14.16
C THR A 628 -56.49 27.02 -13.29
N ILE A 629 -55.32 27.48 -13.77
CA ILE A 629 -54.80 28.88 -13.96
C ILE A 629 -54.80 29.63 -12.59
N VAL A 630 -53.67 30.11 -12.01
CA VAL A 630 -52.83 31.27 -12.41
C VAL A 630 -51.50 31.33 -11.60
N SER A 631 -50.41 31.60 -12.33
CA SER A 631 -49.06 32.18 -12.05
C SER A 631 -48.73 32.77 -10.66
N GLY A 632 -47.49 32.86 -10.20
CA GLY A 632 -46.17 32.71 -10.83
C GLY A 632 -45.07 33.27 -9.91
N ALA A 633 -43.86 32.71 -10.02
CA ALA A 633 -42.59 33.30 -9.58
C ALA A 633 -42.18 34.44 -10.58
N PRO A 634 -41.07 35.23 -10.44
CA PRO A 634 -39.82 34.92 -9.72
C PRO A 634 -39.02 36.12 -9.10
N GLU A 635 -37.83 35.80 -8.55
CA GLU A 635 -36.55 36.58 -8.48
C GLU A 635 -36.57 38.01 -7.90
N GLY A 636 -35.64 38.48 -7.04
CA GLY A 636 -34.24 38.15 -6.81
C GLY A 636 -33.41 39.46 -6.87
N ILE A 637 -32.44 39.59 -5.95
CA ILE A 637 -31.23 40.46 -5.99
C ILE A 637 -31.22 41.78 -5.16
N VAL A 638 -30.51 41.68 -4.02
CA VAL A 638 -29.37 42.50 -3.50
C VAL A 638 -29.49 44.03 -3.46
N ASP A 639 -29.34 44.62 -2.26
CA ASP A 639 -28.25 45.59 -2.04
C ASP A 639 -27.82 45.70 -0.56
N VAL A 640 -26.52 45.85 -0.37
CA VAL A 640 -25.84 46.00 0.93
C VAL A 640 -25.28 47.42 0.99
N SER A 641 -25.69 48.23 1.96
CA SER A 641 -24.78 49.21 2.56
C SER A 641 -25.31 49.79 3.87
N LYS A 642 -24.44 49.70 4.89
CA LYS A 642 -24.11 50.69 5.93
C LYS A 642 -25.25 51.49 6.58
N ASP A 643 -25.30 51.45 7.91
CA ASP A 643 -24.68 52.50 8.73
C ASP A 643 -24.78 52.18 10.23
N ASP A 644 -23.83 52.78 10.94
CA ASP A 644 -23.56 52.80 12.38
C ASP A 644 -24.72 53.29 13.26
N ASP A 645 -24.46 53.18 14.57
CA ASP A 645 -25.05 53.88 15.72
C ASP A 645 -26.32 53.30 16.40
N GLY A 646 -26.08 52.77 17.61
CA GLY A 646 -26.59 53.48 18.80
C GLY A 646 -27.62 52.78 19.69
N GLY A 647 -27.23 52.53 20.94
CA GLY A 647 -28.09 52.47 22.14
C GLY A 647 -28.30 51.06 22.71
N LEU A 648 -27.66 50.68 23.84
CA LEU A 648 -28.09 50.94 25.24
C LEU A 648 -29.50 50.34 25.52
N SER A 649 -29.78 49.54 26.55
CA SER A 649 -29.21 49.43 27.91
C SER A 649 -29.92 48.29 28.67
N GLU A 650 -29.24 47.72 29.69
CA GLU A 650 -29.76 47.16 30.96
C GLU A 650 -30.77 45.98 30.88
N ILE A 651 -30.56 44.82 31.51
CA ILE A 651 -30.12 44.45 32.88
C ILE A 651 -29.32 43.15 32.83
#